data_AF-A0A8J5H918-F1
#
_entry.id   AF-A0A8J5H918-F1
#
_cell.length_a   1.000
_cell.length_b   1.000
_cell.length_c   1.000
_cell.angle_alpha   90.00
_cell.angle_beta   90.00
_cell.angle_gamma   90.00
#
_symmetry.space_group_name_H-M   'P 1'
#
loop_
_entity.id
_entity.type
_entity.pdbx_description
1 polymer ?
#
loop_
_entity_poly.entity_id
_entity_poly.type
_entity_poly.pdbx_seq_one_letter_code
_entity_poly.pdbx_strand_id
1 'polypeptide(L)'
;MEEDRHEPSGSSPQDNRGGVGGGCSVQNHLASSGGSLSSSLAEDELFEPVSLRDLDLVAAPSPRSDPALVSTRPPGSDDFNRSYAPLSPPADASVSPPVEMAGDLPRSPSDEGSTGNFDSYLSPVASPPKPRAKPATSDVPPDIVHLVDSAIMGRAEGLEKLKSVVSVGSGDDVIGVSRSIVDALLTTMGGVEGLDEIDGSRDAVWNPPTVMLSSRAAVVATEIIPWLPCEWDSLTYMSPRTRMAKGLLLILRACTRNRTMCSAAGLLRALLQSAEKINSVDHNSWDGKWLFQCIQVLAGHSLSTIDLHRWLGLIKKSVSTDLAVPLLLALEKAMGSREAMGPAYTFEFDGESSGLLGPGDSRWPFYNGYGFATWIYIESFSDTLNTATAAAAIAAAAAAKSGKSSAMSAAAAASVLAGEGTAHMPRLFSFLSSDNQGVEAYFHGQFLVVECGSGKGRKASLHFTHAFKPQCWYFVGLEHSYKQSLLGKAESELRLYVDGNLYESRPFEFPRISKPLAFCCIGTNPPPTMAGLQRRRRQCPLFAEMGPVYIFKEPIGPEKMCRLASRGGDALPCFGNAAGLLWMGMNDHARSMAKECFALDADISGSLHLLYHPKLLNGRYCQDASPSGSAGIHRRPAEVLGQVYVASRLRPAEALWALAYGGPMSLLPMTVSNVEKEGQEPILGDFALSLVTTSLSAHIFRIISIAIQHPGNNEELCRTRAPELLSRILLHLLQSLSKMELGKQHVSSAEELVTAIVSLCHCQRYDQKLKVHLFRTLLLDLKLWSRCNYGLQKKLLSSLSDMVFTEASVMREANALQMLLDGCRSCYWVVKEKDSVDTFSPNGTSRPIGEMNALIDELLVVIELLVGAAPPSLAGDDVRCLIGFMIDCPQPNQVCS
;
A
#
# COMPACT_ATOMS: atom_id res chain seq x y z
N MET A 1 56.31 -7.08 -10.51
CA MET A 1 56.71 -5.76 -10.00
C MET A 1 56.46 -5.71 -8.49
N GLU A 2 56.92 -6.69 -7.70
CA GLU A 2 58.32 -7.16 -7.45
C GLU A 2 58.85 -6.50 -6.15
N GLU A 3 59.52 -7.20 -5.22
CA GLU A 3 59.91 -8.62 -5.21
C GLU A 3 60.09 -9.19 -3.77
N ASP A 4 60.03 -10.51 -3.66
CA ASP A 4 60.68 -11.49 -2.74
C ASP A 4 61.19 -11.06 -1.33
N ARG A 5 60.82 -11.76 -0.24
CA ARG A 5 61.12 -13.16 0.20
C ARG A 5 62.56 -13.37 0.71
N HIS A 6 62.71 -13.93 1.91
CA HIS A 6 63.58 -15.08 2.19
C HIS A 6 63.41 -15.65 3.63
N GLU A 7 63.16 -16.95 3.73
CA GLU A 7 63.76 -17.82 4.78
C GLU A 7 65.04 -18.46 4.19
N PRO A 8 65.93 -19.11 4.99
CA PRO A 8 65.76 -20.57 5.16
C PRO A 8 66.33 -21.22 6.46
N SER A 9 65.79 -22.43 6.75
CA SER A 9 66.42 -23.67 7.29
C SER A 9 67.24 -23.70 8.61
N GLY A 10 67.08 -24.80 9.39
CA GLY A 10 67.86 -25.03 10.64
C GLY A 10 67.62 -26.32 11.45
N SER A 11 67.76 -27.50 10.83
CA SER A 11 68.16 -28.82 11.43
C SER A 11 67.71 -29.30 12.84
N SER A 12 67.17 -30.53 12.90
CA SER A 12 67.17 -31.47 14.05
C SER A 12 68.60 -32.08 14.28
N PRO A 13 68.93 -32.98 15.26
CA PRO A 13 68.08 -33.99 15.95
C PRO A 13 68.44 -34.39 17.42
N GLN A 14 67.88 -35.53 17.87
CA GLN A 14 68.25 -36.47 18.96
C GLN A 14 67.41 -36.53 20.25
N ASP A 15 67.38 -37.75 20.82
CA ASP A 15 66.45 -38.27 21.84
C ASP A 15 67.07 -38.49 23.24
N ASN A 16 66.19 -38.84 24.18
CA ASN A 16 66.39 -39.88 25.22
C ASN A 16 67.31 -39.58 26.43
N ARG A 17 66.72 -39.45 27.64
CA ARG A 17 66.66 -40.54 28.66
C ARG A 17 66.02 -40.16 30.02
N GLY A 18 65.19 -41.07 30.54
CA GLY A 18 64.93 -41.28 31.98
C GLY A 18 63.86 -40.41 32.66
N GLY A 19 63.08 -40.91 33.63
CA GLY A 19 62.94 -42.32 34.08
C GLY A 19 62.17 -42.50 35.41
N VAL A 20 61.52 -43.67 35.58
CA VAL A 20 60.73 -44.15 36.76
C VAL A 20 59.34 -43.48 36.93
N GLY A 21 58.25 -44.18 37.29
CA GLY A 21 58.03 -45.64 37.35
C GLY A 21 56.88 -46.09 38.28
N GLY A 22 56.01 -47.01 37.81
CA GLY A 22 54.85 -47.59 38.53
C GLY A 22 53.55 -46.80 38.36
N GLY A 23 52.36 -47.36 38.13
CA GLY A 23 51.92 -48.77 38.01
C GLY A 23 50.63 -49.01 38.82
N CYS A 24 49.59 -49.74 38.40
CA CYS A 24 49.30 -50.54 37.18
C CYS A 24 47.76 -50.44 36.90
N SER A 25 46.95 -51.29 36.25
CA SER A 25 47.04 -52.62 35.59
C SER A 25 45.77 -52.92 34.75
N VAL A 26 45.90 -53.71 33.67
CA VAL A 26 45.06 -54.87 33.21
C VAL A 26 43.50 -54.72 33.26
N GLN A 27 42.71 -54.91 32.19
CA GLN A 27 42.73 -56.04 31.22
C GLN A 27 42.13 -55.73 29.81
N ASN A 28 42.32 -56.70 28.89
CA ASN A 28 42.05 -56.76 27.43
C ASN A 28 40.53 -56.68 27.03
N HIS A 29 40.05 -56.72 25.76
CA HIS A 29 40.54 -57.31 24.48
C HIS A 29 40.09 -56.55 23.20
N LEU A 30 40.30 -57.13 22.00
CA LEU A 30 40.31 -56.47 20.68
C LEU A 30 39.56 -57.27 19.58
N ALA A 31 39.12 -56.57 18.51
CA ALA A 31 38.71 -57.10 17.19
C ALA A 31 37.38 -57.93 17.12
N SER A 32 36.77 -58.26 15.97
CA SER A 32 37.19 -58.12 14.55
C SER A 32 36.01 -58.05 13.53
N SER A 33 36.17 -57.21 12.49
CA SER A 33 35.78 -57.40 11.07
C SER A 33 34.43 -58.02 10.62
N GLY A 34 33.75 -57.31 9.70
CA GLY A 34 33.24 -57.89 8.44
C GLY A 34 31.72 -58.04 8.28
N GLY A 35 31.25 -57.96 7.02
CA GLY A 35 29.86 -58.23 6.63
C GLY A 35 29.23 -57.15 5.75
N SER A 36 28.58 -57.56 4.66
CA SER A 36 27.85 -56.70 3.72
C SER A 36 26.41 -57.22 3.50
N LEU A 37 25.60 -56.47 2.72
CA LEU A 37 24.33 -56.85 2.07
C LEU A 37 22.99 -56.62 2.83
N SER A 38 22.34 -55.51 2.44
CA SER A 38 20.96 -55.42 1.89
C SER A 38 19.70 -55.83 2.68
N SER A 39 18.59 -55.18 2.28
CA SER A 39 17.15 -55.46 2.55
C SER A 39 16.58 -55.02 3.92
N SER A 40 15.29 -54.67 4.07
CA SER A 40 14.30 -53.97 3.19
C SER A 40 12.97 -53.78 3.95
N LEU A 41 12.25 -52.65 3.73
CA LEU A 41 10.82 -52.43 4.10
C LEU A 41 10.50 -52.40 5.63
N ALA A 42 9.47 -51.70 6.15
CA ALA A 42 8.64 -50.59 5.64
C ALA A 42 7.99 -49.80 6.82
N GLU A 43 7.76 -48.50 6.59
CA GLU A 43 6.55 -47.65 6.83
C GLU A 43 5.75 -47.62 8.18
N ASP A 44 4.82 -46.65 8.21
CA ASP A 44 3.76 -46.30 9.20
C ASP A 44 4.21 -45.68 10.56
N GLU A 45 3.88 -44.43 10.90
CA GLU A 45 2.55 -43.78 11.20
C GLU A 45 2.06 -44.05 12.65
N LEU A 46 1.39 -43.15 13.40
CA LEU A 46 0.96 -41.74 13.22
C LEU A 46 0.94 -41.04 14.62
N PHE A 47 0.77 -39.71 14.68
CA PHE A 47 0.39 -39.00 15.92
C PHE A 47 -1.10 -38.59 15.90
N GLU A 48 -1.85 -38.88 16.97
CA GLU A 48 -3.29 -38.57 17.05
C GLU A 48 -3.62 -37.10 17.38
N PRO A 49 -4.73 -36.55 16.86
CA PRO A 49 -5.30 -35.26 17.24
C PRO A 49 -6.35 -35.38 18.36
N VAL A 50 -6.62 -34.28 19.09
CA VAL A 50 -7.75 -34.18 20.04
C VAL A 50 -8.69 -33.05 19.61
N SER A 51 -10.00 -33.33 19.64
CA SER A 51 -11.07 -32.46 19.10
C SER A 51 -11.79 -31.64 20.18
N LEU A 52 -12.59 -30.64 19.76
CA LEU A 52 -13.37 -29.75 20.61
C LEU A 52 -14.88 -29.84 20.31
N ARG A 53 -15.64 -30.39 21.27
CA ARG A 53 -17.09 -30.23 21.58
C ARG A 53 -17.47 -31.29 22.66
N ASP A 54 -18.48 -31.13 23.51
CA ASP A 54 -19.77 -30.43 23.34
C ASP A 54 -20.39 -29.90 24.66
N LEU A 55 -21.39 -29.01 24.50
CA LEU A 55 -22.57 -28.73 25.36
C LEU A 55 -22.47 -28.01 26.75
N ASP A 56 -23.59 -27.32 27.06
CA ASP A 56 -23.84 -26.45 28.22
C ASP A 56 -24.33 -27.18 29.49
N LEU A 57 -24.25 -26.52 30.68
CA LEU A 57 -25.37 -26.40 31.63
C LEU A 57 -25.12 -25.46 32.84
N VAL A 58 -25.92 -24.37 32.89
CA VAL A 58 -26.58 -23.67 34.02
C VAL A 58 -26.13 -23.87 35.50
N ALA A 59 -26.12 -22.73 36.22
CA ALA A 59 -26.24 -22.48 37.69
C ALA A 59 -24.96 -22.21 38.53
N ALA A 60 -25.14 -21.32 39.51
CA ALA A 60 -24.20 -20.95 40.58
C ALA A 60 -24.72 -21.48 41.94
N PRO A 61 -23.91 -21.43 43.04
CA PRO A 61 -23.85 -20.20 43.83
C PRO A 61 -22.46 -19.88 44.45
N SER A 62 -22.34 -18.69 45.05
CA SER A 62 -21.22 -18.29 45.92
C SER A 62 -21.28 -18.95 47.32
N PRO A 63 -20.18 -18.91 48.09
CA PRO A 63 -20.21 -17.99 49.25
C PRO A 63 -18.89 -17.23 49.53
N ARG A 64 -18.95 -16.34 50.53
CA ARG A 64 -17.86 -15.44 51.01
C ARG A 64 -16.96 -16.11 52.06
N SER A 65 -15.73 -15.61 52.24
CA SER A 65 -15.21 -15.18 53.58
C SER A 65 -13.79 -14.61 53.53
N ASP A 66 -13.60 -13.40 54.07
CA ASP A 66 -12.33 -12.94 54.65
C ASP A 66 -12.21 -13.46 56.10
N PRO A 67 -11.00 -13.48 56.70
CA PRO A 67 -10.66 -12.38 57.63
C PRO A 67 -9.21 -11.88 57.55
N ALA A 68 -8.91 -10.80 58.29
CA ALA A 68 -7.71 -9.95 58.15
C ALA A 68 -6.60 -10.18 59.21
N LEU A 69 -5.72 -9.17 59.38
CA LEU A 69 -4.52 -9.00 60.26
C LEU A 69 -3.17 -9.12 59.48
N VAL A 70 -2.11 -8.32 59.70
CA VAL A 70 -1.91 -7.20 60.65
C VAL A 70 -0.95 -6.08 60.13
N SER A 71 -0.99 -4.93 60.81
CA SER A 71 -0.28 -3.66 60.60
C SER A 71 1.27 -3.69 60.59
N THR A 72 1.92 -2.75 59.87
CA THR A 72 2.80 -1.71 60.50
C THR A 72 3.17 -0.52 59.56
N ARG A 73 3.43 0.64 60.20
CA ARG A 73 3.94 1.96 59.71
C ARG A 73 5.19 2.31 60.59
N PRO A 74 5.83 3.52 60.63
CA PRO A 74 5.54 4.88 60.11
C PRO A 74 6.83 5.53 59.47
N PRO A 75 7.21 6.82 59.65
CA PRO A 75 6.52 8.14 59.74
C PRO A 75 6.91 9.09 58.56
N GLY A 76 6.53 10.37 58.44
CA GLY A 76 5.74 11.32 59.26
C GLY A 76 5.24 12.53 58.41
N SER A 77 4.28 13.35 58.87
CA SER A 77 4.47 14.62 59.64
C SER A 77 4.84 15.84 58.75
N ASP A 78 4.12 16.99 58.70
CA ASP A 78 2.99 17.48 59.51
C ASP A 78 2.04 18.44 58.73
N ASP A 79 0.85 18.72 59.31
CA ASP A 79 -0.14 19.70 58.85
C ASP A 79 0.25 21.18 59.10
N PHE A 80 -0.38 22.11 58.38
CA PHE A 80 -1.01 23.28 59.02
C PHE A 80 -2.17 23.86 58.18
N ASN A 81 -3.15 24.47 58.85
CA ASN A 81 -4.48 24.78 58.30
C ASN A 81 -4.96 26.18 58.72
N ARG A 82 -5.41 27.03 57.78
CA ARG A 82 -6.59 27.90 57.98
C ARG A 82 -7.17 28.56 56.72
N SER A 83 -8.49 28.51 56.66
CA SER A 83 -9.44 29.20 55.78
C SER A 83 -9.38 30.73 55.82
N TYR A 84 -9.82 31.40 54.73
CA TYR A 84 -10.85 32.46 54.78
C TYR A 84 -11.57 32.64 53.43
N ALA A 85 -12.86 32.95 53.49
CA ALA A 85 -13.68 33.59 52.45
C ALA A 85 -14.36 34.83 53.13
N PRO A 86 -15.06 35.78 52.44
CA PRO A 86 -16.39 35.49 51.86
C PRO A 86 -16.93 36.48 50.77
N LEU A 87 -18.24 36.34 50.45
CA LEU A 87 -19.23 37.35 50.02
C LEU A 87 -19.42 37.80 48.54
N SER A 88 -20.68 38.16 48.26
CA SER A 88 -21.33 38.72 47.06
C SER A 88 -22.66 39.41 47.53
N PRO A 89 -23.55 39.99 46.68
CA PRO A 89 -23.46 40.39 45.27
C PRO A 89 -23.27 41.93 45.15
N PRO A 90 -24.24 42.87 44.90
CA PRO A 90 -25.70 42.81 44.62
C PRO A 90 -26.03 43.05 43.11
N ALA A 91 -27.21 43.59 42.77
CA ALA A 91 -27.65 44.01 41.43
C ALA A 91 -28.59 45.25 41.52
N ASP A 92 -28.75 46.04 40.45
CA ASP A 92 -30.07 46.49 39.89
C ASP A 92 -29.99 47.47 38.68
N ALA A 93 -31.17 47.75 38.09
CA ALA A 93 -31.57 48.92 37.27
C ALA A 93 -31.36 48.94 35.72
N SER A 94 -32.30 49.64 35.07
CA SER A 94 -32.58 49.71 33.61
C SER A 94 -32.36 51.10 32.99
N VAL A 95 -32.19 51.22 31.65
CA VAL A 95 -32.65 52.39 30.85
C VAL A 95 -32.54 52.16 29.32
N SER A 96 -33.41 52.83 28.53
CA SER A 96 -33.45 53.01 27.06
C SER A 96 -34.14 54.37 26.74
N PRO A 97 -34.23 54.91 25.49
CA PRO A 97 -33.45 54.77 24.24
C PRO A 97 -32.67 56.10 23.96
N PRO A 98 -32.46 56.72 22.75
CA PRO A 98 -33.29 56.90 21.50
C PRO A 98 -32.69 56.20 20.24
N VAL A 99 -33.25 56.12 19.02
CA VAL A 99 -34.31 56.79 18.22
C VAL A 99 -33.87 57.99 17.33
N GLU A 100 -33.75 57.74 16.01
CA GLU A 100 -34.11 58.58 14.82
C GLU A 100 -34.00 57.67 13.57
N MET A 101 -35.03 57.49 12.72
CA MET A 101 -35.50 58.29 11.55
C MET A 101 -34.55 58.31 10.31
N ALA A 102 -35.01 58.29 9.05
CA ALA A 102 -36.29 57.89 8.41
C ALA A 102 -36.14 57.86 6.86
N GLY A 103 -37.06 57.20 6.13
CA GLY A 103 -37.23 57.28 4.67
C GLY A 103 -36.22 56.49 3.79
N ASP A 104 -36.51 56.14 2.53
CA ASP A 104 -37.80 56.19 1.81
C ASP A 104 -37.83 55.17 0.63
N LEU A 105 -39.04 54.83 0.17
CA LEU A 105 -39.31 54.06 -1.06
C LEU A 105 -40.01 54.96 -2.09
N PRO A 106 -39.80 54.71 -3.40
CA PRO A 106 -41.00 54.55 -4.23
C PRO A 106 -40.92 53.48 -5.34
N ARG A 107 -41.99 52.66 -5.36
CA ARG A 107 -42.78 52.18 -6.52
C ARG A 107 -42.16 52.01 -7.91
N SER A 108 -42.40 50.84 -8.48
CA SER A 108 -42.49 50.56 -9.92
C SER A 108 -43.83 51.02 -10.54
N PRO A 109 -43.90 51.09 -11.88
CA PRO A 109 -45.11 50.80 -12.67
C PRO A 109 -44.94 49.57 -13.58
N SER A 110 -46.03 49.14 -14.22
CA SER A 110 -46.13 48.08 -15.23
C SER A 110 -45.99 48.62 -16.67
N ASP A 111 -45.87 47.72 -17.66
CA ASP A 111 -46.91 47.52 -18.71
C ASP A 111 -46.49 46.43 -19.73
N GLU A 112 -47.42 46.05 -20.62
CA GLU A 112 -47.33 44.92 -21.57
C GLU A 112 -47.01 45.40 -23.01
N GLY A 113 -46.65 44.48 -23.95
CA GLY A 113 -46.85 44.75 -25.38
C GLY A 113 -45.89 44.16 -26.44
N SER A 114 -46.25 43.00 -26.99
CA SER A 114 -46.08 42.59 -28.40
C SER A 114 -44.71 42.51 -29.11
N THR A 115 -44.37 41.28 -29.54
CA THR A 115 -43.82 40.87 -30.87
C THR A 115 -42.72 41.69 -31.58
N GLY A 116 -41.55 41.06 -31.76
CA GLY A 116 -40.56 41.39 -32.80
C GLY A 116 -39.50 40.29 -32.92
N ASN A 117 -39.23 39.78 -34.12
CA ASN A 117 -38.39 38.59 -34.33
C ASN A 117 -37.17 38.89 -35.23
N PHE A 118 -35.94 38.73 -34.74
CA PHE A 118 -34.77 38.31 -35.54
C PHE A 118 -33.57 37.90 -34.65
N ASP A 119 -32.67 37.08 -35.20
CA ASP A 119 -31.55 36.44 -34.48
C ASP A 119 -30.39 37.38 -34.11
N SER A 120 -29.75 37.14 -32.95
CA SER A 120 -28.29 37.32 -32.77
C SER A 120 -27.74 36.52 -31.58
N TYR A 121 -26.47 36.11 -31.68
CA TYR A 121 -25.75 35.30 -30.67
C TYR A 121 -25.63 35.98 -29.30
N LEU A 122 -25.84 35.21 -28.21
CA LEU A 122 -25.61 35.65 -26.83
C LEU A 122 -24.76 34.64 -26.04
N SER A 123 -23.88 35.17 -25.18
CA SER A 123 -23.09 34.39 -24.21
C SER A 123 -23.78 34.38 -22.84
N PRO A 124 -23.91 33.23 -22.15
CA PRO A 124 -24.52 33.17 -20.83
C PRO A 124 -23.49 33.45 -19.72
N VAL A 125 -23.39 34.71 -19.28
CA VAL A 125 -22.81 35.03 -17.95
C VAL A 125 -23.88 34.74 -16.90
N ALA A 126 -23.82 33.56 -16.28
CA ALA A 126 -24.73 33.17 -15.20
C ALA A 126 -24.40 33.90 -13.88
N SER A 127 -25.45 34.36 -13.19
CA SER A 127 -25.34 34.96 -11.85
C SER A 127 -24.91 33.93 -10.80
N PRO A 128 -24.17 34.33 -9.75
CA PRO A 128 -23.66 33.39 -8.75
C PRO A 128 -24.80 32.73 -7.94
N PRO A 129 -24.71 31.41 -7.65
CA PRO A 129 -25.73 30.71 -6.89
C PRO A 129 -25.76 31.15 -5.42
N LYS A 130 -26.95 31.17 -4.82
CA LYS A 130 -27.13 31.32 -3.37
C LYS A 130 -26.52 30.10 -2.64
N PRO A 131 -25.99 30.28 -1.41
CA PRO A 131 -25.47 29.16 -0.61
C PRO A 131 -26.57 28.13 -0.36
N ARG A 132 -26.27 26.84 -0.64
CA ARG A 132 -27.16 25.73 -0.27
C ARG A 132 -27.20 25.58 1.25
N ALA A 133 -28.38 25.22 1.77
CA ALA A 133 -28.56 24.89 3.17
C ALA A 133 -27.87 23.54 3.52
N LYS A 134 -27.85 23.21 4.82
CA LYS A 134 -27.45 21.90 5.34
C LYS A 134 -28.19 20.76 4.61
N PRO A 135 -27.62 19.54 4.54
CA PRO A 135 -28.32 18.39 3.97
C PRO A 135 -29.68 18.22 4.63
N ALA A 136 -30.72 18.00 3.81
CA ALA A 136 -32.07 17.80 4.30
C ALA A 136 -32.15 16.52 5.14
N THR A 137 -32.96 16.56 6.20
CA THR A 137 -33.40 15.34 6.87
C THR A 137 -34.16 14.49 5.87
N SER A 138 -33.67 13.28 5.59
CA SER A 138 -34.34 12.35 4.67
C SER A 138 -35.73 11.98 5.22
N ASP A 139 -36.74 11.91 4.35
CA ASP A 139 -38.14 11.59 4.69
C ASP A 139 -38.33 10.08 5.02
N VAL A 140 -37.50 9.56 5.92
CA VAL A 140 -37.57 8.17 6.40
C VAL A 140 -38.60 8.07 7.52
N PRO A 141 -39.56 7.13 7.46
CA PRO A 141 -40.49 6.85 8.56
C PRO A 141 -39.78 6.55 9.89
N PRO A 142 -40.23 7.09 11.04
CA PRO A 142 -39.51 6.97 12.31
C PRO A 142 -39.38 5.53 12.80
N ASP A 143 -40.34 4.66 12.47
CA ASP A 143 -40.30 3.23 12.80
C ASP A 143 -39.12 2.51 12.11
N ILE A 144 -38.77 2.93 10.89
CA ILE A 144 -37.62 2.40 10.15
C ILE A 144 -36.32 2.87 10.80
N VAL A 145 -36.24 4.14 11.21
CA VAL A 145 -35.08 4.69 11.94
C VAL A 145 -34.85 3.92 13.25
N HIS A 146 -35.89 3.76 14.07
CA HIS A 146 -35.80 2.99 15.32
C HIS A 146 -35.42 1.52 15.10
N LEU A 147 -35.85 0.91 13.99
CA LEU A 147 -35.49 -0.46 13.65
C LEU A 147 -34.02 -0.58 13.20
N VAL A 148 -33.54 0.38 12.41
CA VAL A 148 -32.12 0.50 12.02
C VAL A 148 -31.23 0.74 13.26
N ASP A 149 -31.59 1.67 14.14
CA ASP A 149 -30.89 1.91 15.41
C ASP A 149 -30.81 0.65 16.28
N SER A 150 -31.91 -0.11 16.38
CA SER A 150 -31.98 -1.37 17.13
C SER A 150 -30.97 -2.40 16.60
N ALA A 151 -30.83 -2.52 15.28
CA ALA A 151 -29.84 -3.41 14.65
C ALA A 151 -28.39 -2.90 14.80
N ILE A 152 -28.17 -1.58 14.70
CA ILE A 152 -26.86 -0.95 14.92
C ILE A 152 -26.40 -1.15 16.37
N MET A 153 -27.30 -1.06 17.35
CA MET A 153 -27.06 -1.41 18.75
C MET A 153 -26.80 -2.91 18.98
N GLY A 154 -26.77 -3.74 17.93
CA GLY A 154 -26.40 -5.15 18.00
C GLY A 154 -27.52 -6.09 18.44
N ARG A 155 -28.77 -5.63 18.50
CA ARG A 155 -29.90 -6.48 18.90
C ARG A 155 -30.27 -7.40 17.74
N ALA A 156 -30.09 -8.71 17.91
CA ALA A 156 -30.39 -9.71 16.89
C ALA A 156 -31.83 -9.59 16.33
N GLU A 157 -32.82 -9.33 17.20
CA GLU A 157 -34.19 -9.06 16.79
C GLU A 157 -34.33 -7.94 15.76
N GLY A 158 -33.58 -6.84 15.91
CA GLY A 158 -33.65 -5.70 14.99
C GLY A 158 -33.16 -6.08 13.60
N LEU A 159 -32.07 -6.84 13.53
CA LEU A 159 -31.49 -7.34 12.29
C LEU A 159 -32.41 -8.36 11.60
N GLU A 160 -32.95 -9.35 12.33
CA GLU A 160 -33.87 -10.33 11.73
C GLU A 160 -35.19 -9.69 11.27
N LYS A 161 -35.69 -8.70 12.03
CA LYS A 161 -36.84 -7.88 11.62
C LYS A 161 -36.52 -7.11 10.32
N LEU A 162 -35.37 -6.45 10.19
CA LEU A 162 -34.95 -5.79 8.94
C LEU A 162 -34.91 -6.75 7.75
N LYS A 163 -34.30 -7.94 7.91
CA LYS A 163 -34.28 -8.96 6.86
C LYS A 163 -35.70 -9.36 6.45
N SER A 164 -36.56 -9.67 7.41
CA SER A 164 -37.94 -10.08 7.13
C SER A 164 -38.75 -9.01 6.39
N VAL A 165 -38.62 -7.74 6.79
CA VAL A 165 -39.32 -6.60 6.15
C VAL A 165 -38.85 -6.39 4.70
N VAL A 166 -37.59 -6.68 4.41
CA VAL A 166 -36.98 -6.53 3.08
C VAL A 166 -37.24 -7.75 2.17
N SER A 167 -37.38 -8.96 2.74
CA SER A 167 -37.58 -10.20 1.97
C SER A 167 -39.04 -10.59 1.72
N VAL A 168 -40.00 -10.05 2.48
CA VAL A 168 -41.41 -10.48 2.41
C VAL A 168 -42.20 -9.60 1.44
N GLY A 169 -42.16 -9.96 0.16
CA GLY A 169 -43.16 -9.57 -0.84
C GLY A 169 -42.60 -9.05 -2.16
N SER A 170 -43.27 -9.40 -3.26
CA SER A 170 -43.06 -8.80 -4.59
C SER A 170 -44.10 -7.70 -4.83
N GLY A 171 -43.70 -6.44 -4.69
CA GLY A 171 -44.56 -5.27 -4.91
C GLY A 171 -43.87 -3.95 -4.58
N ASP A 172 -44.40 -2.84 -5.11
CA ASP A 172 -43.77 -1.52 -5.04
C ASP A 172 -43.50 -1.04 -3.60
N ASP A 173 -44.39 -1.40 -2.66
CA ASP A 173 -44.25 -1.09 -1.23
C ASP A 173 -42.93 -1.62 -0.64
N VAL A 174 -42.55 -2.86 -0.98
CA VAL A 174 -41.31 -3.50 -0.48
C VAL A 174 -40.09 -2.80 -1.05
N ILE A 175 -40.16 -2.30 -2.28
CA ILE A 175 -39.09 -1.51 -2.90
C ILE A 175 -38.98 -0.13 -2.21
N GLY A 176 -40.10 0.52 -1.89
CA GLY A 176 -40.14 1.79 -1.16
C GLY A 176 -39.61 1.70 0.26
N VAL A 177 -40.00 0.66 1.01
CA VAL A 177 -39.48 0.37 2.35
C VAL A 177 -37.99 0.01 2.28
N SER A 178 -37.57 -0.80 1.31
CA SER A 178 -36.15 -1.11 1.08
C SER A 178 -35.31 0.14 0.79
N ARG A 179 -35.81 1.07 -0.03
CA ARG A 179 -35.16 2.38 -0.25
C ARG A 179 -35.02 3.17 1.04
N SER A 180 -36.10 3.26 1.83
CA SER A 180 -36.11 3.96 3.11
C SER A 180 -35.07 3.40 4.09
N ILE A 181 -34.92 2.08 4.16
CA ILE A 181 -33.88 1.39 4.95
C ILE A 181 -32.47 1.71 4.42
N VAL A 182 -32.28 1.69 3.10
CA VAL A 182 -30.99 2.01 2.46
C VAL A 182 -30.58 3.46 2.76
N ASP A 183 -31.45 4.43 2.48
CA ASP A 183 -31.14 5.85 2.66
C ASP A 183 -30.99 6.22 4.16
N ALA A 184 -31.69 5.54 5.08
CA ALA A 184 -31.46 5.65 6.52
C ALA A 184 -30.06 5.15 6.94
N LEU A 185 -29.64 3.99 6.46
CA LEU A 185 -28.31 3.42 6.75
C LEU A 185 -27.19 4.27 6.14
N LEU A 186 -27.35 4.77 4.92
CA LEU A 186 -26.42 5.71 4.28
C LEU A 186 -26.33 7.03 5.08
N THR A 187 -27.46 7.57 5.55
CA THR A 187 -27.48 8.76 6.42
C THR A 187 -26.77 8.51 7.74
N THR A 188 -27.01 7.36 8.39
CA THR A 188 -26.39 6.99 9.68
C THR A 188 -24.88 6.74 9.57
N MET A 189 -24.38 6.43 8.36
CA MET A 189 -22.93 6.39 8.09
C MET A 189 -22.32 7.78 7.87
N GLY A 190 -23.11 8.85 7.68
CA GLY A 190 -22.63 10.22 7.42
C GLY A 190 -23.13 10.85 6.13
N GLY A 191 -23.97 10.14 5.35
CA GLY A 191 -24.45 10.57 4.04
C GLY A 191 -23.49 10.20 2.90
N VAL A 192 -24.01 10.17 1.67
CA VAL A 192 -23.23 9.83 0.46
C VAL A 192 -23.62 10.75 -0.69
N GLU A 193 -22.62 11.38 -1.30
CA GLU A 193 -22.74 12.17 -2.52
C GLU A 193 -22.25 11.36 -3.74
N GLY A 194 -22.61 11.76 -4.97
CA GLY A 194 -22.26 11.02 -6.20
C GLY A 194 -23.02 9.70 -6.41
N LEU A 195 -24.03 9.42 -5.57
CA LEU A 195 -24.78 8.15 -5.60
C LEU A 195 -25.53 7.94 -6.93
N ASP A 196 -25.99 9.01 -7.57
CA ASP A 196 -26.74 8.97 -8.83
C ASP A 196 -25.85 9.17 -10.09
N GLU A 197 -24.54 9.40 -9.92
CA GLU A 197 -23.61 9.54 -11.06
C GLU A 197 -23.36 8.18 -11.74
N ILE A 198 -23.63 8.08 -13.04
CA ILE A 198 -23.80 6.78 -13.73
C ILE A 198 -22.51 5.95 -13.77
N ASP A 199 -21.36 6.61 -13.97
CA ASP A 199 -20.05 5.96 -13.92
C ASP A 199 -19.32 6.32 -12.62
N GLY A 200 -18.69 5.31 -12.00
CA GLY A 200 -17.78 5.50 -10.87
C GLY A 200 -16.40 5.97 -11.32
N SER A 201 -16.36 6.93 -12.24
CA SER A 201 -15.13 7.53 -12.76
C SER A 201 -14.40 8.32 -11.65
N ARG A 202 -13.12 8.61 -11.86
CA ARG A 202 -12.30 9.35 -10.88
C ARG A 202 -12.45 10.88 -11.01
N ASP A 203 -13.28 11.33 -11.94
CA ASP A 203 -13.36 12.71 -12.41
C ASP A 203 -14.65 13.40 -11.97
N ALA A 204 -15.39 12.79 -11.03
CA ALA A 204 -16.42 13.46 -10.24
C ALA A 204 -15.85 14.70 -9.54
N VAL A 205 -16.71 15.69 -9.26
CA VAL A 205 -16.30 16.97 -8.67
C VAL A 205 -15.61 16.74 -7.32
N TRP A 206 -14.50 17.45 -7.08
CA TRP A 206 -13.64 17.34 -5.88
C TRP A 206 -14.33 17.86 -4.61
N ASN A 207 -15.33 17.10 -4.14
CA ASN A 207 -15.96 17.29 -2.85
C ASN A 207 -15.02 16.79 -1.73
N PRO A 208 -15.03 17.42 -0.54
CA PRO A 208 -14.14 17.03 0.55
C PRO A 208 -14.51 15.63 1.10
N PRO A 209 -13.53 14.78 1.48
CA PRO A 209 -13.85 13.47 2.04
C PRO A 209 -14.63 13.58 3.35
N THR A 210 -15.72 12.82 3.47
CA THR A 210 -16.49 12.71 4.71
C THR A 210 -15.96 11.57 5.59
N VAL A 211 -15.82 11.85 6.89
CA VAL A 211 -15.50 10.82 7.90
C VAL A 211 -16.79 10.16 8.38
N MET A 212 -16.81 8.83 8.37
CA MET A 212 -17.99 8.02 8.67
C MET A 212 -18.37 8.12 10.16
N LEU A 213 -19.68 8.27 10.43
CA LEU A 213 -20.22 8.38 11.79
C LEU A 213 -20.40 7.03 12.51
N SER A 214 -20.66 5.94 11.78
CA SER A 214 -20.91 4.61 12.36
C SER A 214 -20.44 3.47 11.44
N SER A 215 -19.31 2.85 11.76
CA SER A 215 -18.86 1.62 11.08
C SER A 215 -19.72 0.40 11.39
N ARG A 216 -20.49 0.42 12.49
CA ARG A 216 -21.47 -0.62 12.79
C ARG A 216 -22.69 -0.55 11.85
N ALA A 217 -23.08 0.64 11.40
CA ALA A 217 -24.09 0.79 10.35
C ALA A 217 -23.62 0.18 9.02
N ALA A 218 -22.34 0.31 8.66
CA ALA A 218 -21.76 -0.32 7.47
C ALA A 218 -21.82 -1.87 7.51
N VAL A 219 -21.60 -2.45 8.69
CA VAL A 219 -21.72 -3.90 8.90
C VAL A 219 -23.18 -4.35 8.80
N VAL A 220 -24.13 -3.68 9.46
CA VAL A 220 -25.57 -3.98 9.37
C VAL A 220 -26.07 -3.85 7.92
N ALA A 221 -25.69 -2.78 7.23
CA ALA A 221 -25.99 -2.59 5.80
C ALA A 221 -25.49 -3.76 4.95
N THR A 222 -24.24 -4.21 5.17
CA THR A 222 -23.65 -5.34 4.45
C THR A 222 -24.35 -6.66 4.73
N GLU A 223 -24.73 -6.93 5.97
CA GLU A 223 -25.49 -8.13 6.36
C GLU A 223 -26.91 -8.18 5.75
N ILE A 224 -27.44 -7.01 5.33
CA ILE A 224 -28.74 -6.84 4.68
C ILE A 224 -28.65 -6.92 3.14
N ILE A 225 -27.49 -6.64 2.50
CA ILE A 225 -27.32 -6.67 1.02
C ILE A 225 -27.93 -7.92 0.35
N PRO A 226 -27.69 -9.17 0.80
CA PRO A 226 -28.23 -10.37 0.13
C PRO A 226 -29.76 -10.44 0.11
N TRP A 227 -30.43 -9.72 1.00
CA TRP A 227 -31.89 -9.75 1.15
C TRP A 227 -32.57 -8.63 0.36
N LEU A 228 -31.85 -7.53 0.04
CA LEU A 228 -32.39 -6.39 -0.72
C LEU A 228 -32.83 -6.82 -2.14
N PRO A 229 -33.94 -6.29 -2.67
CA PRO A 229 -34.31 -6.46 -4.07
C PRO A 229 -33.22 -5.97 -5.03
N CYS A 230 -32.95 -6.77 -6.07
CA CYS A 230 -31.98 -6.48 -7.14
C CYS A 230 -32.62 -6.28 -8.52
N GLU A 231 -33.95 -6.41 -8.63
CA GLU A 231 -34.67 -6.28 -9.90
C GLU A 231 -34.67 -4.82 -10.41
N TRP A 232 -34.86 -4.68 -11.73
CA TRP A 232 -34.94 -3.41 -12.48
C TRP A 232 -33.66 -2.53 -12.52
N ASP A 233 -32.50 -3.04 -12.11
CA ASP A 233 -31.21 -2.35 -12.34
C ASP A 233 -31.04 -1.98 -13.83
N SER A 234 -30.83 -0.68 -14.09
CA SER A 234 -30.72 -0.12 -15.44
C SER A 234 -29.93 1.19 -15.45
N LEU A 235 -29.62 1.72 -16.64
CA LEU A 235 -28.83 2.95 -16.84
C LEU A 235 -29.40 4.20 -16.12
N THR A 236 -30.68 4.20 -15.76
CA THR A 236 -31.37 5.34 -15.11
C THR A 236 -31.95 5.00 -13.73
N TYR A 237 -31.81 3.77 -13.25
CA TYR A 237 -32.43 3.31 -12.01
C TYR A 237 -31.56 2.25 -11.32
N MET A 238 -31.26 2.47 -10.04
CA MET A 238 -30.58 1.50 -9.19
C MET A 238 -31.57 0.86 -8.21
N SER A 239 -31.57 -0.46 -8.19
CA SER A 239 -32.24 -1.30 -7.18
C SER A 239 -31.71 -0.98 -5.77
N PRO A 240 -32.49 -1.25 -4.70
CA PRO A 240 -32.01 -1.08 -3.33
C PRO A 240 -30.68 -1.80 -3.06
N ARG A 241 -30.50 -3.02 -3.60
CA ARG A 241 -29.25 -3.80 -3.45
C ARG A 241 -28.05 -3.08 -4.07
N THR A 242 -28.17 -2.62 -5.32
CA THR A 242 -27.11 -1.91 -6.04
C THR A 242 -26.84 -0.53 -5.45
N ARG A 243 -27.89 0.22 -5.05
CA ARG A 243 -27.78 1.52 -4.37
C ARG A 243 -26.99 1.39 -3.06
N MET A 244 -27.26 0.35 -2.25
CA MET A 244 -26.50 0.11 -1.01
C MET A 244 -25.04 -0.26 -1.29
N ALA A 245 -24.77 -1.22 -2.18
CA ALA A 245 -23.41 -1.65 -2.49
C ALA A 245 -22.55 -0.52 -3.09
N LYS A 246 -23.14 0.35 -3.95
CA LYS A 246 -22.47 1.54 -4.47
C LYS A 246 -22.25 2.60 -3.38
N GLY A 247 -23.25 2.85 -2.52
CA GLY A 247 -23.15 3.81 -1.43
C GLY A 247 -22.05 3.45 -0.43
N LEU A 248 -21.98 2.17 -0.04
CA LEU A 248 -20.92 1.65 0.82
C LEU A 248 -19.52 1.85 0.19
N LEU A 249 -19.37 1.56 -1.11
CA LEU A 249 -18.12 1.77 -1.84
C LEU A 249 -17.67 3.24 -1.83
N LEU A 250 -18.59 4.18 -1.99
CA LEU A 250 -18.29 5.61 -1.98
C LEU A 250 -17.79 6.07 -0.61
N ILE A 251 -18.42 5.62 0.49
CA ILE A 251 -17.95 5.94 1.86
C ILE A 251 -16.56 5.33 2.13
N LEU A 252 -16.31 4.10 1.66
CA LEU A 252 -15.00 3.46 1.75
C LEU A 252 -13.91 4.15 0.90
N ARG A 253 -14.30 4.80 -0.20
CA ARG A 253 -13.41 5.57 -1.08
C ARG A 253 -13.11 6.99 -0.60
N ALA A 254 -13.96 7.56 0.27
CA ALA A 254 -13.77 8.92 0.78
C ALA A 254 -12.39 9.08 1.44
N CYS A 255 -12.09 8.33 2.51
CA CYS A 255 -10.79 8.41 3.21
C CYS A 255 -10.36 7.08 3.86
N THR A 256 -9.06 6.95 4.09
CA THR A 256 -8.35 5.94 4.92
C THR A 256 -9.10 5.67 6.22
N ARG A 257 -9.41 6.73 6.98
CA ARG A 257 -10.09 6.63 8.28
C ARG A 257 -11.38 5.81 8.23
N ASN A 258 -12.17 5.91 7.15
CA ASN A 258 -13.38 5.09 6.97
C ASN A 258 -13.03 3.62 6.78
N ARG A 259 -11.97 3.31 6.02
CA ARG A 259 -11.45 1.96 5.82
C ARG A 259 -10.86 1.39 7.11
N THR A 260 -10.19 2.19 7.93
CA THR A 260 -9.67 1.81 9.25
C THR A 260 -10.82 1.46 10.22
N MET A 261 -11.82 2.34 10.34
CA MET A 261 -12.98 2.10 11.22
C MET A 261 -13.83 0.90 10.77
N CYS A 262 -13.97 0.68 9.46
CA CYS A 262 -14.66 -0.49 8.90
C CYS A 262 -13.86 -1.80 9.07
N SER A 263 -12.53 -1.76 8.91
CA SER A 263 -11.68 -2.93 9.12
C SER A 263 -11.67 -3.35 10.59
N ALA A 264 -11.59 -2.38 11.51
CA ALA A 264 -11.73 -2.62 12.95
C ALA A 264 -13.11 -3.20 13.32
N ALA A 265 -14.18 -2.79 12.63
CA ALA A 265 -15.52 -3.35 12.78
C ALA A 265 -15.71 -4.72 12.11
N GLY A 266 -14.70 -5.25 11.41
CA GLY A 266 -14.75 -6.55 10.74
C GLY A 266 -15.54 -6.56 9.42
N LEU A 267 -15.73 -5.41 8.77
CA LEU A 267 -16.61 -5.27 7.59
C LEU A 267 -16.26 -6.21 6.43
N LEU A 268 -14.97 -6.48 6.20
CA LEU A 268 -14.49 -7.41 5.16
C LEU A 268 -15.08 -8.82 5.34
N ARG A 269 -15.24 -9.29 6.58
CA ARG A 269 -15.85 -10.58 6.91
C ARG A 269 -17.32 -10.62 6.55
N ALA A 270 -18.05 -9.55 6.85
CA ALA A 270 -19.46 -9.41 6.50
C ALA A 270 -19.64 -9.37 4.97
N LEU A 271 -18.76 -8.67 4.24
CA LEU A 271 -18.81 -8.60 2.78
C LEU A 271 -18.59 -9.98 2.13
N LEU A 272 -17.62 -10.75 2.61
CA LEU A 272 -17.36 -12.12 2.14
C LEU A 272 -18.54 -13.06 2.45
N GLN A 273 -19.15 -12.95 3.64
CA GLN A 273 -20.35 -13.72 4.00
C GLN A 273 -21.58 -13.33 3.18
N SER A 274 -21.71 -12.05 2.78
CA SER A 274 -22.79 -11.61 1.91
C SER A 274 -22.58 -12.04 0.46
N ALA A 275 -21.33 -12.07 -0.04
CA ALA A 275 -21.00 -12.68 -1.34
C ALA A 275 -21.31 -14.19 -1.35
N GLU A 276 -20.96 -14.93 -0.28
CA GLU A 276 -21.29 -16.35 -0.13
C GLU A 276 -22.81 -16.60 -0.12
N LYS A 277 -23.59 -15.74 0.55
CA LYS A 277 -25.06 -15.84 0.58
C LYS A 277 -25.69 -15.59 -0.78
N ILE A 278 -25.27 -14.55 -1.49
CA ILE A 278 -25.79 -14.21 -2.82
C ILE A 278 -25.60 -15.39 -3.79
N ASN A 279 -24.42 -16.04 -3.76
CA ASN A 279 -24.13 -17.26 -4.52
C ASN A 279 -25.07 -18.45 -4.23
N SER A 280 -25.73 -18.45 -3.07
CA SER A 280 -26.60 -19.55 -2.59
C SER A 280 -28.10 -19.25 -2.65
N VAL A 281 -28.48 -17.98 -2.84
CA VAL A 281 -29.88 -17.51 -2.79
C VAL A 281 -30.33 -16.93 -4.13
N ASP A 282 -29.45 -16.19 -4.81
CA ASP A 282 -29.79 -15.56 -6.09
C ASP A 282 -29.30 -16.42 -7.26
N HIS A 283 -30.23 -17.02 -8.02
CA HIS A 283 -29.97 -17.52 -9.37
C HIS A 283 -30.09 -16.42 -10.44
N ASN A 284 -30.32 -15.17 -10.03
CA ASN A 284 -30.44 -14.00 -10.90
C ASN A 284 -29.08 -13.34 -11.15
N SER A 285 -28.89 -12.79 -12.35
CA SER A 285 -27.61 -12.25 -12.84
C SER A 285 -27.25 -10.86 -12.28
N TRP A 286 -27.08 -10.74 -10.97
CA TRP A 286 -26.57 -9.52 -10.34
C TRP A 286 -25.04 -9.44 -10.43
N ASP A 287 -24.53 -8.47 -11.19
CA ASP A 287 -23.10 -8.23 -11.50
C ASP A 287 -22.20 -8.21 -10.23
N GLY A 288 -22.69 -7.70 -9.10
CA GLY A 288 -21.95 -7.69 -7.83
C GLY A 288 -20.67 -6.83 -7.80
N LYS A 289 -20.27 -6.25 -8.94
CA LYS A 289 -19.14 -5.33 -9.17
C LYS A 289 -18.88 -4.30 -8.07
N TRP A 290 -19.93 -3.75 -7.44
CA TRP A 290 -19.78 -2.79 -6.33
C TRP A 290 -19.39 -3.48 -5.01
N LEU A 291 -19.92 -4.67 -4.73
CA LEU A 291 -19.57 -5.51 -3.58
C LEU A 291 -18.11 -6.00 -3.69
N PHE A 292 -17.71 -6.48 -4.86
CA PHE A 292 -16.32 -6.88 -5.12
C PHE A 292 -15.35 -5.71 -5.00
N GLN A 293 -15.75 -4.50 -5.41
CA GLN A 293 -14.95 -3.29 -5.19
C GLN A 293 -14.88 -2.87 -3.70
N CYS A 294 -15.93 -3.12 -2.90
CA CYS A 294 -15.85 -2.91 -1.44
C CYS A 294 -14.83 -3.86 -0.79
N ILE A 295 -14.88 -5.15 -1.16
CA ILE A 295 -13.94 -6.19 -0.72
C ILE A 295 -12.50 -5.79 -1.10
N GLN A 296 -12.28 -5.43 -2.38
CA GLN A 296 -10.99 -4.97 -2.90
C GLN A 296 -10.43 -3.77 -2.13
N VAL A 297 -11.24 -2.73 -1.92
CA VAL A 297 -10.81 -1.47 -1.29
C VAL A 297 -10.48 -1.66 0.20
N LEU A 298 -11.26 -2.47 0.93
CA LEU A 298 -10.96 -2.79 2.33
C LEU A 298 -9.74 -3.68 2.47
N ALA A 299 -9.62 -4.75 1.69
CA ALA A 299 -8.47 -5.63 1.76
C ALA A 299 -7.16 -4.94 1.33
N GLY A 300 -7.22 -4.02 0.37
CA GLY A 300 -6.08 -3.18 -0.02
C GLY A 300 -5.61 -2.23 1.09
N HIS A 301 -6.53 -1.79 1.96
CA HIS A 301 -6.19 -1.05 3.19
C HIS A 301 -5.64 -1.97 4.28
N SER A 302 -6.35 -3.06 4.62
CA SER A 302 -5.90 -4.04 5.61
C SER A 302 -6.60 -5.40 5.41
N LEU A 303 -5.82 -6.48 5.38
CA LEU A 303 -6.31 -7.85 5.19
C LEU A 303 -5.79 -8.76 6.31
N SER A 304 -6.68 -9.33 7.12
CA SER A 304 -6.28 -10.30 8.15
C SER A 304 -6.00 -11.69 7.55
N THR A 305 -5.13 -12.48 8.15
CA THR A 305 -4.90 -13.88 7.75
C THR A 305 -6.18 -14.72 7.81
N ILE A 306 -7.03 -14.48 8.83
CA ILE A 306 -8.29 -15.20 9.04
C ILE A 306 -9.30 -14.86 7.93
N ASP A 307 -9.40 -13.60 7.52
CA ASP A 307 -10.36 -13.18 6.50
C ASP A 307 -9.84 -13.47 5.08
N LEU A 308 -8.51 -13.47 4.86
CA LEU A 308 -7.89 -14.04 3.66
C LEU A 308 -8.14 -15.56 3.55
N HIS A 309 -7.99 -16.32 4.64
CA HIS A 309 -8.29 -17.75 4.66
C HIS A 309 -9.74 -18.01 4.24
N ARG A 310 -10.70 -17.22 4.76
CA ARG A 310 -12.11 -17.27 4.37
C ARG A 310 -12.32 -16.91 2.89
N TRP A 311 -11.62 -15.89 2.38
CA TRP A 311 -11.73 -15.48 0.99
C TRP A 311 -11.23 -16.56 0.03
N LEU A 312 -10.07 -17.17 0.30
CA LEU A 312 -9.57 -18.31 -0.47
C LEU A 312 -10.50 -19.53 -0.34
N GLY A 313 -11.07 -19.76 0.85
CA GLY A 313 -12.09 -20.79 1.05
C GLY A 313 -13.36 -20.55 0.24
N LEU A 314 -13.83 -19.30 0.12
CA LEU A 314 -14.96 -18.91 -0.71
C LEU A 314 -14.64 -19.09 -2.20
N ILE A 315 -13.48 -18.63 -2.67
CA ILE A 315 -13.01 -18.85 -4.06
C ILE A 315 -13.03 -20.34 -4.38
N LYS A 316 -12.51 -21.20 -3.48
CA LYS A 316 -12.50 -22.67 -3.65
C LYS A 316 -13.90 -23.28 -3.70
N LYS A 317 -14.87 -22.79 -2.91
CA LYS A 317 -16.28 -23.20 -3.02
C LYS A 317 -16.93 -22.74 -4.34
N SER A 318 -16.53 -21.58 -4.83
CA SER A 318 -17.12 -20.92 -6.00
C SER A 318 -16.46 -21.29 -7.34
N VAL A 319 -15.49 -22.21 -7.41
CA VAL A 319 -14.81 -22.59 -8.68
C VAL A 319 -15.78 -23.08 -9.76
N SER A 320 -16.94 -23.64 -9.39
CA SER A 320 -18.00 -24.04 -10.34
C SER A 320 -19.03 -22.93 -10.63
N THR A 321 -18.73 -21.67 -10.31
CA THR A 321 -19.65 -20.52 -10.43
C THR A 321 -18.92 -19.28 -10.97
N ASP A 322 -19.66 -18.36 -11.59
CA ASP A 322 -19.10 -17.15 -12.19
C ASP A 322 -18.44 -16.19 -11.18
N LEU A 323 -18.59 -16.42 -9.86
CA LEU A 323 -18.03 -15.57 -8.81
C LEU A 323 -16.53 -15.80 -8.54
N ALA A 324 -15.96 -16.94 -8.94
CA ALA A 324 -14.55 -17.24 -8.64
C ALA A 324 -13.58 -16.23 -9.27
N VAL A 325 -13.80 -15.86 -10.54
CA VAL A 325 -12.93 -14.91 -11.25
C VAL A 325 -13.06 -13.48 -10.70
N PRO A 326 -14.27 -12.90 -10.49
CA PRO A 326 -14.43 -11.62 -9.79
C PRO A 326 -13.82 -11.57 -8.38
N LEU A 327 -13.97 -12.64 -7.59
CA LEU A 327 -13.38 -12.71 -6.25
C LEU A 327 -11.84 -12.74 -6.29
N LEU A 328 -11.25 -13.49 -7.21
CA LEU A 328 -9.79 -13.56 -7.36
C LEU A 328 -9.21 -12.28 -7.97
N LEU A 329 -9.89 -11.67 -8.93
CA LEU A 329 -9.53 -10.37 -9.51
C LEU A 329 -9.63 -9.24 -8.47
N ALA A 330 -10.57 -9.31 -7.53
CA ALA A 330 -10.64 -8.39 -6.39
C ALA A 330 -9.46 -8.60 -5.42
N LEU A 331 -8.94 -9.83 -5.27
CA LEU A 331 -7.73 -10.12 -4.48
C LEU A 331 -6.47 -9.61 -5.18
N GLU A 332 -6.32 -9.83 -6.50
CA GLU A 332 -5.22 -9.27 -7.30
C GLU A 332 -5.17 -7.72 -7.19
N LYS A 333 -6.32 -7.07 -7.32
CA LYS A 333 -6.43 -5.61 -7.21
C LYS A 333 -6.28 -5.07 -5.78
N ALA A 334 -6.49 -5.90 -4.75
CA ALA A 334 -6.18 -5.55 -3.36
C ALA A 334 -4.67 -5.65 -3.10
N MET A 335 -4.04 -6.74 -3.56
CA MET A 335 -2.59 -6.95 -3.55
C MET A 335 -1.84 -5.80 -4.24
N GLY A 336 -2.27 -5.42 -5.45
CA GLY A 336 -1.68 -4.33 -6.24
C GLY A 336 -2.17 -2.93 -5.87
N SER A 337 -2.83 -2.76 -4.72
CA SER A 337 -3.37 -1.45 -4.33
C SER A 337 -2.26 -0.47 -3.90
N ARG A 338 -2.41 0.82 -4.24
CA ARG A 338 -1.43 1.85 -3.86
C ARG A 338 -1.30 2.03 -2.35
N GLU A 339 -2.34 1.68 -1.60
CA GLU A 339 -2.42 1.83 -0.14
C GLU A 339 -1.62 0.73 0.59
N ALA A 340 -1.65 -0.50 0.08
CA ALA A 340 -0.86 -1.63 0.57
C ALA A 340 0.67 -1.42 0.45
N MET A 341 1.13 -0.48 -0.37
CA MET A 341 2.56 -0.11 -0.49
C MET A 341 3.06 0.79 0.64
N GLY A 342 2.17 1.29 1.52
CA GLY A 342 2.54 2.19 2.61
C GLY A 342 3.11 1.49 3.85
N PRO A 343 3.46 2.28 4.89
CA PRO A 343 3.77 1.75 6.21
C PRO A 343 2.58 1.01 6.81
N ALA A 344 2.82 -0.04 7.59
CA ALA A 344 1.81 -0.79 8.33
C ALA A 344 1.24 -0.03 9.55
N TYR A 345 1.95 0.99 10.03
CA TYR A 345 1.55 1.86 11.15
C TYR A 345 1.76 3.32 10.79
N THR A 346 0.74 4.15 11.03
CA THR A 346 0.72 5.58 10.63
C THR A 346 -0.07 6.43 11.61
N PHE A 347 0.28 7.72 11.69
CA PHE A 347 -0.53 8.75 12.33
C PHE A 347 -1.65 9.18 11.37
N GLU A 348 -2.92 9.11 11.78
CA GLU A 348 -4.05 9.66 11.04
C GLU A 348 -4.32 11.11 11.46
N PHE A 349 -4.29 12.05 10.51
CA PHE A 349 -4.64 13.46 10.71
C PHE A 349 -5.97 13.79 10.01
N ASP A 350 -6.88 14.44 10.75
CA ASP A 350 -8.28 14.68 10.42
C ASP A 350 -8.55 15.87 9.47
N GLY A 351 -7.57 16.74 9.20
CA GLY A 351 -7.77 18.00 8.48
C GLY A 351 -8.52 19.12 9.23
N GLU A 352 -9.06 18.86 10.43
CA GLU A 352 -9.93 19.78 11.19
C GLU A 352 -9.33 20.28 12.51
N SER A 353 -8.72 19.39 13.30
CA SER A 353 -8.23 19.69 14.66
C SER A 353 -6.82 19.13 14.97
N SER A 354 -6.45 18.08 14.25
CA SER A 354 -5.29 17.22 14.52
C SER A 354 -3.93 17.90 14.43
N GLY A 355 -2.94 17.28 15.06
CA GLY A 355 -1.53 17.67 14.99
C GLY A 355 -0.69 16.98 16.07
N LEU A 356 0.63 17.00 15.92
CA LEU A 356 1.57 16.66 17.00
C LEU A 356 2.37 17.90 17.39
N LEU A 357 2.48 18.16 18.69
CA LEU A 357 3.29 19.23 19.28
C LEU A 357 4.53 18.62 19.94
N GLY A 358 5.65 18.61 19.24
CA GLY A 358 6.96 18.30 19.82
C GLY A 358 7.41 19.37 20.83
N PRO A 359 8.41 19.05 21.67
CA PRO A 359 8.89 19.97 22.70
C PRO A 359 9.54 21.21 22.07
N GLY A 360 9.33 22.35 22.72
CA GLY A 360 10.16 23.54 22.51
C GLY A 360 11.56 23.35 23.09
N ASP A 361 12.53 24.05 22.53
CA ASP A 361 13.94 23.93 22.84
C ASP A 361 14.52 25.27 23.31
N SER A 362 15.42 25.24 24.30
CA SER A 362 15.99 26.44 24.94
C SER A 362 16.82 27.34 24.01
N ARG A 363 17.15 26.84 22.81
CA ARG A 363 17.87 27.50 21.72
C ARG A 363 17.21 27.09 20.40
N TRP A 364 17.62 27.71 19.30
CA TRP A 364 17.22 27.25 17.96
C TRP A 364 18.06 26.01 17.59
N PRO A 365 17.49 24.84 17.22
CA PRO A 365 18.30 23.67 16.92
C PRO A 365 18.90 23.69 15.49
N PHE A 366 18.30 24.44 14.57
CA PHE A 366 18.60 24.41 13.13
C PHE A 366 19.58 25.53 12.71
N TYR A 367 20.77 25.58 13.33
CA TYR A 367 21.79 26.59 13.00
C TYR A 367 22.58 26.29 11.72
N ASN A 368 22.77 25.00 11.39
CA ASN A 368 23.55 24.52 10.25
C ASN A 368 22.66 24.12 9.05
N GLY A 369 21.42 24.64 9.03
CA GLY A 369 20.32 24.13 8.21
C GLY A 369 19.46 23.12 8.98
N TYR A 370 18.69 22.31 8.27
CA TYR A 370 17.83 21.28 8.85
C TYR A 370 17.54 20.16 7.85
N GLY A 371 17.07 19.03 8.35
CA GLY A 371 16.42 17.98 7.55
C GLY A 371 15.06 17.61 8.12
N PHE A 372 14.16 17.15 7.27
CA PHE A 372 12.86 16.59 7.61
C PHE A 372 12.58 15.43 6.67
N ALA A 373 12.13 14.28 7.17
CA ALA A 373 11.72 13.15 6.33
C ALA A 373 10.50 12.43 6.92
N THR A 374 9.59 11.98 6.06
CA THR A 374 8.41 11.21 6.45
C THR A 374 7.84 10.45 5.26
N TRP A 375 7.16 9.34 5.53
CA TRP A 375 6.14 8.82 4.62
C TRP A 375 4.85 9.65 4.78
N ILE A 376 4.11 9.89 3.70
CA ILE A 376 2.84 10.64 3.70
C ILE A 376 1.87 10.11 2.63
N TYR A 377 0.58 10.08 2.97
CA TYR A 377 -0.54 9.81 2.06
C TYR A 377 -1.59 10.88 2.27
N ILE A 378 -1.75 11.78 1.30
CA ILE A 378 -2.63 12.95 1.42
C ILE A 378 -4.02 12.60 0.91
N GLU A 379 -5.06 12.77 1.72
CA GLU A 379 -6.44 12.54 1.31
C GLU A 379 -6.96 13.69 0.43
N SER A 380 -6.75 14.92 0.89
CA SER A 380 -7.23 16.12 0.24
C SER A 380 -6.33 17.32 0.52
N PHE A 381 -6.14 18.15 -0.50
CA PHE A 381 -5.54 19.48 -0.38
C PHE A 381 -6.61 20.58 -0.14
N SER A 382 -7.87 20.25 -0.38
CA SER A 382 -9.00 21.17 -0.31
C SER A 382 -9.45 21.43 1.12
N ASP A 383 -9.99 22.62 1.36
CA ASP A 383 -10.91 22.83 2.49
C ASP A 383 -12.10 21.89 2.40
N THR A 384 -12.73 21.63 3.54
CA THR A 384 -14.17 21.38 3.58
C THR A 384 -14.92 22.60 3.00
N LEU A 385 -15.40 22.42 1.77
CA LEU A 385 -16.35 23.27 1.03
C LEU A 385 -15.88 24.62 0.43
N ASN A 386 -14.90 25.36 0.99
CA ASN A 386 -14.75 26.80 0.64
C ASN A 386 -13.49 27.25 -0.15
N THR A 387 -12.29 26.66 0.04
CA THR A 387 -11.05 27.24 -0.53
C THR A 387 -10.91 27.07 -2.06
N ALA A 388 -11.46 26.04 -2.70
CA ALA A 388 -11.22 25.77 -4.13
C ALA A 388 -11.69 26.92 -5.04
N THR A 389 -12.92 27.40 -4.85
CA THR A 389 -13.50 28.53 -5.60
C THR A 389 -12.74 29.83 -5.34
N ALA A 390 -12.31 30.06 -4.09
CA ALA A 390 -11.50 31.23 -3.73
C ALA A 390 -10.10 31.18 -4.38
N ALA A 391 -9.45 30.01 -4.39
CA ALA A 391 -8.14 29.84 -5.03
C ALA A 391 -8.20 30.07 -6.55
N ALA A 392 -9.25 29.56 -7.22
CA ALA A 392 -9.48 29.82 -8.64
C ALA A 392 -9.70 31.32 -8.93
N ALA A 393 -10.51 32.01 -8.12
CA ALA A 393 -10.76 33.45 -8.26
C ALA A 393 -9.50 34.30 -7.99
N ILE A 394 -8.69 33.94 -6.98
CA ILE A 394 -7.43 34.62 -6.66
C ILE A 394 -6.39 34.38 -7.76
N ALA A 395 -6.28 33.15 -8.29
CA ALA A 395 -5.38 32.84 -9.40
C ALA A 395 -5.75 33.63 -10.68
N ALA A 396 -7.04 33.71 -11.01
CA ALA A 396 -7.53 34.53 -12.13
C ALA A 396 -7.24 36.03 -11.91
N ALA A 397 -7.48 36.56 -10.71
CA ALA A 397 -7.19 37.95 -10.37
C ALA A 397 -5.69 38.30 -10.35
N ALA A 398 -4.82 37.33 -9.99
CA ALA A 398 -3.38 37.48 -10.04
C ALA A 398 -2.86 37.45 -11.49
N ALA A 399 -3.35 36.50 -12.31
CA ALA A 399 -3.04 36.41 -13.74
C ALA A 399 -3.45 37.69 -14.50
N ALA A 400 -4.63 38.24 -14.21
CA ALA A 400 -5.12 39.49 -14.80
C ALA A 400 -4.28 40.73 -14.45
N LYS A 401 -3.48 40.69 -13.36
CA LYS A 401 -2.58 41.79 -12.96
C LYS A 401 -1.12 41.60 -13.40
N SER A 402 -0.68 40.38 -13.69
CA SER A 402 0.71 40.07 -14.04
C SER A 402 0.86 39.69 -15.51
N GLY A 403 0.67 40.66 -16.41
CA GLY A 403 0.55 40.47 -17.87
C GLY A 403 1.80 39.98 -18.62
N LYS A 404 2.73 39.26 -17.98
CA LYS A 404 3.88 38.56 -18.61
C LYS A 404 4.62 37.55 -17.70
N SER A 405 3.98 36.99 -16.66
CA SER A 405 4.62 36.00 -15.79
C SER A 405 3.99 34.60 -15.88
N SER A 406 4.73 33.56 -15.50
CA SER A 406 4.26 32.18 -15.53
C SER A 406 3.23 31.91 -14.42
N ALA A 407 2.41 30.86 -14.58
CA ALA A 407 1.45 30.43 -13.56
C ALA A 407 2.11 30.19 -12.18
N MET A 408 3.38 29.79 -12.16
CA MET A 408 4.20 29.63 -10.95
C MET A 408 4.50 30.96 -10.25
N SER A 409 4.76 32.02 -11.02
CA SER A 409 4.94 33.38 -10.47
C SER A 409 3.61 33.95 -9.95
N ALA A 410 2.50 33.66 -10.64
CA ALA A 410 1.16 34.00 -10.18
C ALA A 410 0.80 33.26 -8.88
N ALA A 411 1.12 31.97 -8.74
CA ALA A 411 0.92 31.18 -7.52
C ALA A 411 1.81 31.68 -6.35
N ALA A 412 3.07 32.04 -6.64
CA ALA A 412 3.95 32.63 -5.64
C ALA A 412 3.41 33.99 -5.12
N ALA A 413 2.98 34.88 -6.03
CA ALA A 413 2.33 36.14 -5.66
C ALA A 413 0.99 35.91 -4.91
N ALA A 414 0.18 34.95 -5.35
CA ALA A 414 -1.08 34.58 -4.72
C ALA A 414 -0.88 34.03 -3.30
N SER A 415 0.16 33.22 -3.05
CA SER A 415 0.47 32.71 -1.72
C SER A 415 0.94 33.80 -0.74
N VAL A 416 1.71 34.79 -1.23
CA VAL A 416 2.14 35.96 -0.44
C VAL A 416 0.93 36.83 -0.08
N LEU A 417 -0.01 37.04 -1.02
CA LEU A 417 -1.26 37.77 -0.79
C LEU A 417 -2.25 37.00 0.12
N ALA A 418 -2.37 35.69 -0.07
CA ALA A 418 -3.23 34.81 0.73
C ALA A 418 -2.69 34.56 2.15
N GLY A 419 -1.50 35.07 2.49
CA GLY A 419 -1.00 35.13 3.85
C GLY A 419 -1.91 35.91 4.81
N GLU A 420 -2.79 36.76 4.29
CA GLU A 420 -3.82 37.50 5.06
C GLU A 420 -5.15 36.71 5.23
N GLY A 421 -5.04 35.46 5.69
CA GLY A 421 -6.05 34.88 6.59
C GLY A 421 -7.27 34.17 5.99
N THR A 422 -7.36 33.94 4.68
CA THR A 422 -8.57 33.36 4.04
C THR A 422 -8.42 31.98 3.40
N ALA A 423 -7.23 31.59 2.94
CA ALA A 423 -7.03 30.33 2.22
C ALA A 423 -6.59 29.17 3.14
N HIS A 424 -7.15 27.98 2.94
CA HIS A 424 -6.63 26.76 3.55
C HIS A 424 -5.27 26.38 2.93
N MET A 425 -4.32 26.03 3.79
CA MET A 425 -2.96 25.63 3.44
C MET A 425 -2.51 24.60 4.48
N PRO A 426 -2.75 23.29 4.26
CA PRO A 426 -2.47 22.27 5.27
C PRO A 426 -0.97 22.16 5.54
N ARG A 427 -0.57 22.20 6.81
CA ARG A 427 0.84 22.19 7.24
C ARG A 427 1.41 20.77 7.33
N LEU A 428 2.55 20.54 6.68
CA LEU A 428 3.40 19.38 6.90
C LEU A 428 4.14 19.54 8.25
N PHE A 429 4.74 20.71 8.48
CA PHE A 429 5.31 21.10 9.77
C PHE A 429 5.35 22.62 9.96
N SER A 430 5.55 23.06 11.20
CA SER A 430 5.81 24.45 11.59
C SER A 430 6.78 24.49 12.77
N PHE A 431 8.02 24.90 12.51
CA PHE A 431 9.05 25.09 13.52
C PHE A 431 9.20 26.58 13.78
N LEU A 432 8.68 27.07 14.91
CA LEU A 432 8.52 28.50 15.17
C LEU A 432 9.01 28.88 16.58
N SER A 433 9.66 30.04 16.67
CA SER A 433 9.92 30.75 17.92
C SER A 433 8.67 31.49 18.41
N SER A 434 8.71 32.00 19.66
CA SER A 434 7.60 32.71 20.31
C SER A 434 7.11 33.97 19.58
N ASP A 435 7.97 34.56 18.74
CA ASP A 435 7.71 35.74 17.91
C ASP A 435 7.59 35.39 16.41
N ASN A 436 7.21 34.14 16.10
CA ASN A 436 6.99 33.60 14.76
C ASN A 436 8.17 33.77 13.77
N GLN A 437 9.41 33.85 14.28
CA GLN A 437 10.60 33.59 13.46
C GLN A 437 10.79 32.08 13.36
N GLY A 438 11.09 31.55 12.18
CA GLY A 438 11.12 30.10 11.96
C GLY A 438 10.83 29.69 10.53
N VAL A 439 10.43 28.43 10.36
CA VAL A 439 10.14 27.80 9.07
C VAL A 439 8.82 27.00 9.13
N GLU A 440 7.96 27.21 8.15
CA GLU A 440 6.74 26.42 7.91
C GLU A 440 6.85 25.70 6.56
N ALA A 441 6.43 24.44 6.51
CA ALA A 441 6.21 23.71 5.26
C ALA A 441 4.73 23.35 5.13
N TYR A 442 4.10 23.71 4.01
CA TYR A 442 2.66 23.53 3.79
C TYR A 442 2.34 23.32 2.32
N PHE A 443 1.18 22.73 2.02
CA PHE A 443 0.71 22.58 0.66
C PHE A 443 -0.14 23.78 0.21
N HIS A 444 0.02 24.18 -1.05
CA HIS A 444 -0.82 25.18 -1.72
C HIS A 444 -1.40 24.56 -2.99
N GLY A 445 -2.62 24.03 -2.88
CA GLY A 445 -3.08 22.98 -3.79
C GLY A 445 -2.14 21.77 -3.72
N GLN A 446 -1.88 21.14 -4.86
CA GLN A 446 -1.02 19.95 -4.98
C GLN A 446 0.51 20.21 -4.84
N PHE A 447 0.93 21.45 -4.57
CA PHE A 447 2.36 21.84 -4.56
C PHE A 447 2.84 22.14 -3.15
N LEU A 448 4.06 21.69 -2.82
CA LEU A 448 4.70 21.92 -1.53
C LEU A 448 5.42 23.27 -1.51
N VAL A 449 5.17 24.06 -0.46
CA VAL A 449 5.70 25.40 -0.24
C VAL A 449 6.43 25.45 1.09
N VAL A 450 7.57 26.13 1.13
CA VAL A 450 8.32 26.40 2.37
C VAL A 450 8.42 27.92 2.56
N GLU A 451 7.98 28.41 3.72
CA GLU A 451 8.06 29.82 4.13
C GLU A 451 8.98 29.97 5.35
N CYS A 452 9.88 30.96 5.32
CA CYS A 452 10.73 31.35 6.44
C CYS A 452 10.42 32.78 6.91
N GLY A 453 10.21 32.95 8.22
CA GLY A 453 9.93 34.23 8.87
C GLY A 453 11.13 34.78 9.63
N SER A 454 11.42 36.08 9.47
CA SER A 454 12.60 36.76 10.05
C SER A 454 12.28 37.81 11.12
N GLY A 455 11.05 37.82 11.66
CA GLY A 455 10.55 38.78 12.66
C GLY A 455 10.32 40.21 12.15
N LYS A 456 11.14 40.71 11.21
CA LYS A 456 11.04 42.07 10.62
C LYS A 456 9.97 42.20 9.52
N GLY A 457 8.90 41.41 9.57
CA GLY A 457 7.89 41.32 8.51
C GLY A 457 8.36 40.71 7.18
N ARG A 458 9.67 40.66 6.90
CA ARG A 458 10.23 39.94 5.74
C ARG A 458 10.02 38.44 5.89
N LYS A 459 9.41 37.86 4.87
CA LYS A 459 9.26 36.43 4.63
C LYS A 459 10.04 36.06 3.36
N ALA A 460 10.65 34.89 3.35
CA ALA A 460 11.13 34.23 2.13
C ALA A 460 10.25 33.00 1.89
N SER A 461 9.75 32.80 0.67
CA SER A 461 8.98 31.61 0.30
C SER A 461 9.53 30.95 -0.96
N LEU A 462 9.52 29.62 -0.97
CA LEU A 462 9.87 28.80 -2.14
C LEU A 462 8.71 27.85 -2.45
N HIS A 463 8.34 27.79 -3.72
CA HIS A 463 7.37 26.83 -4.25
C HIS A 463 8.13 25.74 -5.02
N PHE A 464 7.93 24.48 -4.64
CA PHE A 464 8.45 23.34 -5.42
C PHE A 464 7.54 23.00 -6.59
N THR A 465 8.14 22.41 -7.62
CA THR A 465 7.46 22.09 -8.89
C THR A 465 6.80 20.71 -8.91
N HIS A 466 7.05 19.88 -7.89
CA HIS A 466 6.42 18.55 -7.78
C HIS A 466 4.91 18.66 -7.50
N ALA A 467 4.10 18.03 -8.35
CA ALA A 467 2.66 17.93 -8.18
C ALA A 467 2.29 16.64 -7.44
N PHE A 468 2.07 16.73 -6.13
CA PHE A 468 1.68 15.61 -5.29
C PHE A 468 0.26 15.16 -5.61
N LYS A 469 0.06 13.87 -5.88
CA LYS A 469 -1.27 13.32 -6.16
C LYS A 469 -1.94 12.86 -4.86
N PRO A 470 -3.21 13.19 -4.63
CA PRO A 470 -3.93 12.69 -3.47
C PRO A 470 -4.15 11.16 -3.60
N GLN A 471 -4.47 10.52 -2.48
CA GLN A 471 -4.70 9.08 -2.36
C GLN A 471 -3.54 8.21 -2.89
N CYS A 472 -2.30 8.68 -2.69
CA CYS A 472 -1.06 8.01 -3.06
C CYS A 472 -0.03 8.14 -1.93
N TRP A 473 0.75 7.08 -1.68
CA TRP A 473 1.91 7.14 -0.78
C TRP A 473 3.10 7.81 -1.47
N TYR A 474 3.80 8.63 -0.71
CA TYR A 474 5.11 9.20 -1.04
C TYR A 474 6.04 9.14 0.16
N PHE A 475 7.34 8.99 -0.06
CA PHE A 475 8.36 9.43 0.90
C PHE A 475 8.76 10.87 0.54
N VAL A 476 8.56 11.81 1.47
CA VAL A 476 8.92 13.22 1.30
C VAL A 476 10.09 13.55 2.22
N GLY A 477 11.20 13.97 1.61
CA GLY A 477 12.34 14.56 2.30
C GLY A 477 12.48 16.04 1.95
N LEU A 478 12.72 16.88 2.95
CA LEU A 478 13.12 18.28 2.78
C LEU A 478 14.43 18.49 3.54
N GLU A 479 15.42 19.11 2.92
CA GLU A 479 16.57 19.63 3.67
C GLU A 479 16.92 21.06 3.24
N HIS A 480 17.32 21.87 4.23
CA HIS A 480 18.04 23.11 4.00
C HIS A 480 19.52 22.88 4.31
N SER A 481 20.39 23.31 3.39
CA SER A 481 21.84 23.24 3.58
C SER A 481 22.48 24.62 3.41
N TYR A 482 23.38 24.95 4.33
CA TYR A 482 24.17 26.17 4.32
C TYR A 482 25.65 25.81 4.21
N LYS A 483 26.28 26.15 3.08
CA LYS A 483 27.72 25.95 2.84
C LYS A 483 28.41 27.30 2.73
N GLN A 484 29.33 27.58 3.65
CA GLN A 484 30.18 28.76 3.57
C GLN A 484 31.46 28.41 2.80
N SER A 485 31.56 28.87 1.55
CA SER A 485 32.73 28.63 0.69
C SER A 485 33.96 29.39 1.19
N LEU A 486 35.15 28.84 0.94
CA LEU A 486 36.44 29.48 1.24
C LEU A 486 36.63 30.82 0.49
N LEU A 487 35.92 31.04 -0.62
CA LEU A 487 35.86 32.33 -1.33
C LEU A 487 34.82 33.31 -0.76
N GLY A 488 34.26 33.06 0.43
CA GLY A 488 33.33 33.97 1.12
C GLY A 488 31.90 33.99 0.58
N LYS A 489 31.61 33.28 -0.53
CA LYS A 489 30.23 33.04 -0.98
C LYS A 489 29.56 32.02 -0.06
N ALA A 490 28.41 32.38 0.50
CA ALA A 490 27.54 31.45 1.22
C ALA A 490 26.50 30.88 0.25
N GLU A 491 26.52 29.58 0.04
CA GLU A 491 25.52 28.85 -0.72
C GLU A 491 24.46 28.32 0.24
N SER A 492 23.23 28.81 0.08
CA SER A 492 22.08 28.48 0.92
C SER A 492 21.02 27.87 0.01
N GLU A 493 20.86 26.54 0.08
CA GLU A 493 19.98 25.77 -0.80
C GLU A 493 18.92 25.00 -0.02
N LEU A 494 17.71 24.97 -0.55
CA LEU A 494 16.62 24.10 -0.10
C LEU A 494 16.38 23.00 -1.15
N ARG A 495 16.28 21.75 -0.71
CA ARG A 495 16.10 20.57 -1.57
C ARG A 495 14.84 19.80 -1.22
N LEU A 496 14.14 19.34 -2.24
CA LEU A 496 13.02 18.39 -2.15
C LEU A 496 13.46 17.02 -2.66
N TYR A 497 13.24 16.01 -1.83
CA TYR A 497 13.35 14.60 -2.16
C TYR A 497 11.96 13.98 -2.25
N VAL A 498 11.74 13.19 -3.31
CA VAL A 498 10.52 12.40 -3.49
C VAL A 498 10.93 10.95 -3.73
N ASP A 499 10.39 10.04 -2.95
CA ASP A 499 10.66 8.60 -3.01
C ASP A 499 12.17 8.29 -2.98
N GLY A 500 12.86 8.98 -2.05
CA GLY A 500 14.31 8.89 -1.81
C GLY A 500 15.19 9.68 -2.78
N ASN A 501 14.66 10.09 -3.93
CA ASN A 501 15.41 10.71 -5.02
C ASN A 501 15.36 12.25 -4.93
N LEU A 502 16.48 12.92 -5.23
CA LEU A 502 16.53 14.38 -5.30
C LEU A 502 15.70 14.87 -6.50
N TYR A 503 14.58 15.54 -6.25
CA TYR A 503 13.68 16.04 -7.29
C TYR A 503 14.05 17.47 -7.71
N GLU A 504 14.29 18.36 -6.75
CA GLU A 504 14.55 19.77 -7.02
C GLU A 504 15.47 20.39 -5.96
N SER A 505 16.44 21.22 -6.39
CA SER A 505 17.28 22.07 -5.52
C SER A 505 17.12 23.53 -5.94
N ARG A 506 17.00 24.44 -4.98
CA ARG A 506 16.86 25.89 -5.24
C ARG A 506 17.66 26.72 -4.24
N PRO A 507 18.29 27.82 -4.67
CA PRO A 507 18.77 28.86 -3.77
C PRO A 507 17.62 29.42 -2.93
N PHE A 508 17.80 29.46 -1.61
CA PHE A 508 16.80 29.91 -0.64
C PHE A 508 17.48 30.53 0.59
N GLU A 509 17.20 31.79 0.89
CA GLU A 509 17.82 32.50 2.01
C GLU A 509 17.15 32.15 3.34
N PHE A 510 17.82 31.31 4.14
CA PHE A 510 17.33 30.94 5.47
C PHE A 510 17.75 31.99 6.53
N PRO A 511 16.81 32.58 7.29
CA PRO A 511 17.12 33.65 8.23
C PRO A 511 17.86 33.14 9.47
N ARG A 512 18.84 33.90 9.96
CA ARG A 512 19.54 33.60 11.23
C ARG A 512 18.63 33.89 12.44
N ILE A 513 17.93 32.86 12.89
CA ILE A 513 17.03 32.92 14.05
C ILE A 513 17.87 32.83 15.34
N SER A 514 17.67 33.78 16.25
CA SER A 514 18.39 33.91 17.53
C SER A 514 17.52 33.54 18.75
N LYS A 515 16.25 33.21 18.51
CA LYS A 515 15.23 32.93 19.53
C LYS A 515 15.12 31.42 19.79
N PRO A 516 14.69 30.99 20.99
CA PRO A 516 14.40 29.58 21.27
C PRO A 516 13.30 29.05 20.33
N LEU A 517 13.33 27.74 20.05
CA LEU A 517 12.24 27.05 19.38
C LEU A 517 11.07 26.93 20.38
N ALA A 518 9.94 27.60 20.13
CA ALA A 518 8.79 27.58 21.03
C ALA A 518 7.77 26.50 20.65
N PHE A 519 7.60 26.26 19.35
CA PHE A 519 6.61 25.34 18.80
C PHE A 519 7.26 24.45 17.74
N CYS A 520 7.13 23.14 17.93
CA CYS A 520 7.50 22.12 16.95
C CYS A 520 6.25 21.36 16.50
N CYS A 521 5.44 21.97 15.64
CA CYS A 521 4.17 21.38 15.20
C CYS A 521 4.36 20.52 13.94
N ILE A 522 3.77 19.32 13.92
CA ILE A 522 3.69 18.41 12.76
C ILE A 522 2.22 18.21 12.39
N GLY A 523 1.92 18.17 11.09
CA GLY A 523 0.55 18.02 10.58
C GLY A 523 -0.35 19.24 10.82
N THR A 524 0.16 20.33 11.40
CA THR A 524 -0.62 21.53 11.76
C THR A 524 0.30 22.73 12.07
N ASN A 525 -0.28 23.93 12.19
CA ASN A 525 0.41 25.12 12.73
C ASN A 525 0.02 25.37 14.21
N PRO A 526 0.80 26.15 14.99
CA PRO A 526 0.50 26.38 16.40
C PRO A 526 -0.93 26.91 16.63
N PRO A 527 -1.69 26.36 17.61
CA PRO A 527 -3.03 26.81 17.94
C PRO A 527 -3.07 28.30 18.36
N PRO A 528 -4.11 29.07 17.98
CA PRO A 528 -4.23 30.49 18.32
C PRO A 528 -4.21 30.78 19.83
N THR A 529 -4.66 29.83 20.64
CA THR A 529 -4.66 29.88 22.11
C THR A 529 -3.25 29.84 22.71
N MET A 530 -2.32 29.09 22.12
CA MET A 530 -0.94 28.99 22.60
C MET A 530 -0.05 30.12 22.08
N ALA A 531 -0.37 30.68 20.92
CA ALA A 531 0.51 31.61 20.21
C ALA A 531 0.61 33.02 20.84
N GLY A 532 -0.28 33.38 21.78
CA GLY A 532 -0.23 34.60 22.63
C GLY A 532 -0.41 35.96 21.93
N LEU A 533 0.05 36.10 20.68
CA LEU A 533 0.18 37.33 19.89
C LEU A 533 -0.57 37.24 18.54
N GLN A 534 -1.21 36.12 18.24
CA GLN A 534 -1.69 35.76 16.88
C GLN A 534 -3.24 35.67 16.79
N ARG A 535 -3.97 36.72 17.19
CA ARG A 535 -5.44 36.77 17.16
C ARG A 535 -6.12 36.71 15.76
N ARG A 536 -5.40 36.31 14.70
CA ARG A 536 -5.87 36.32 13.30
C ARG A 536 -5.41 35.16 12.40
N ARG A 537 -4.57 34.21 12.87
CA ARG A 537 -4.22 33.04 12.05
C ARG A 537 -5.22 31.90 12.27
N ARG A 538 -5.81 31.40 11.18
CA ARG A 538 -6.56 30.13 11.14
C ARG A 538 -5.59 28.96 11.43
N GLN A 539 -6.07 27.92 12.10
CA GLN A 539 -5.37 26.62 12.14
C GLN A 539 -5.70 25.85 10.86
N CYS A 540 -4.67 25.35 10.18
CA CYS A 540 -4.82 24.54 8.96
C CYS A 540 -4.11 23.18 9.15
N PRO A 541 -4.78 22.21 9.80
CA PRO A 541 -4.30 20.85 9.89
C PRO A 541 -4.20 20.17 8.53
N LEU A 542 -3.47 19.08 8.50
CA LEU A 542 -3.29 18.21 7.34
C LEU A 542 -4.37 17.14 7.33
N PHE A 543 -4.95 16.84 6.17
CA PHE A 543 -5.79 15.65 5.99
C PHE A 543 -4.95 14.56 5.29
N ALA A 544 -4.29 13.73 6.08
CA ALA A 544 -3.35 12.73 5.60
C ALA A 544 -3.11 11.62 6.63
N GLU A 545 -2.62 10.49 6.17
CA GLU A 545 -1.79 9.63 7.01
C GLU A 545 -0.30 10.03 6.90
N MET A 546 0.47 9.88 7.99
CA MET A 546 1.93 10.00 7.97
C MET A 546 2.59 8.79 8.66
N GLY A 547 3.73 8.34 8.12
CA GLY A 547 4.56 7.31 8.76
C GLY A 547 5.44 7.89 9.90
N PRO A 548 6.59 7.25 10.20
CA PRO A 548 7.55 7.81 11.15
C PRO A 548 8.12 9.14 10.66
N VAL A 549 8.15 10.13 11.55
CA VAL A 549 8.57 11.51 11.27
C VAL A 549 9.96 11.75 11.83
N TYR A 550 10.90 12.03 10.94
CA TYR A 550 12.30 12.29 11.25
C TYR A 550 12.58 13.79 11.13
N ILE A 551 13.19 14.39 12.14
CA ILE A 551 13.60 15.80 12.15
C ILE A 551 15.10 15.84 12.46
N PHE A 552 15.89 16.49 11.61
CA PHE A 552 17.34 16.57 11.71
C PHE A 552 17.78 18.02 11.95
N LYS A 553 18.77 18.23 12.83
CA LYS A 553 19.38 19.54 13.12
C LYS A 553 20.34 20.03 12.01
N GLU A 554 20.62 19.16 11.03
CA GLU A 554 21.58 19.36 9.95
C GLU A 554 21.07 18.60 8.69
N PRO A 555 21.40 19.04 7.47
CA PRO A 555 21.12 18.28 6.25
C PRO A 555 21.83 16.92 6.26
N ILE A 556 21.25 15.90 5.63
CA ILE A 556 21.78 14.52 5.63
C ILE A 556 22.23 14.05 4.24
N GLY A 557 21.84 14.75 3.18
CA GLY A 557 22.24 14.49 1.81
C GLY A 557 21.50 13.32 1.13
N PRO A 558 21.73 13.15 -0.20
CA PRO A 558 20.93 12.27 -1.05
C PRO A 558 21.05 10.79 -0.70
N GLU A 559 22.24 10.30 -0.33
CA GLU A 559 22.45 8.89 0.00
C GLU A 559 21.63 8.45 1.21
N LYS A 560 21.64 9.26 2.29
CA LYS A 560 20.91 8.96 3.53
C LYS A 560 19.40 9.14 3.35
N MET A 561 18.96 10.11 2.54
CA MET A 561 17.54 10.23 2.14
C MET A 561 17.07 9.03 1.32
N CYS A 562 17.87 8.54 0.38
CA CYS A 562 17.57 7.36 -0.42
C CYS A 562 17.45 6.10 0.47
N ARG A 563 18.46 5.84 1.33
CA ARG A 563 18.45 4.71 2.27
C ARG A 563 17.29 4.78 3.28
N LEU A 564 16.89 5.98 3.74
CA LEU A 564 15.69 6.16 4.58
C LEU A 564 14.38 5.85 3.84
N ALA A 565 14.27 6.15 2.55
CA ALA A 565 13.13 5.76 1.74
C ALA A 565 13.11 4.25 1.50
N SER A 566 14.24 3.66 1.08
CA SER A 566 14.37 2.21 0.81
C SER A 566 14.06 1.33 2.02
N ARG A 567 14.30 1.83 3.25
CA ARG A 567 13.93 1.14 4.50
C ARG A 567 12.41 1.01 4.72
N GLY A 568 11.59 1.84 4.09
CA GLY A 568 10.16 1.92 4.36
C GLY A 568 9.83 2.57 5.72
N GLY A 569 8.55 2.58 6.09
CA GLY A 569 8.05 3.22 7.32
C GLY A 569 7.80 2.27 8.50
N ASP A 570 8.17 0.99 8.38
CA ASP A 570 7.82 -0.04 9.38
C ASP A 570 8.89 -0.25 10.45
N ALA A 571 10.14 0.01 10.08
CA ALA A 571 11.29 -0.10 10.94
C ALA A 571 11.23 0.98 12.04
N LEU A 572 11.23 0.54 13.30
CA LEU A 572 11.47 1.41 14.45
C LEU A 572 13.00 1.56 14.62
N PRO A 573 13.57 2.76 14.41
CA PRO A 573 15.00 2.99 14.57
C PRO A 573 15.48 2.67 15.98
N CYS A 574 16.67 2.10 16.10
CA CYS A 574 17.27 1.72 17.37
C CYS A 574 18.64 2.38 17.51
N PHE A 575 18.89 3.04 18.65
CA PHE A 575 20.16 3.73 18.92
C PHE A 575 20.78 3.26 20.24
N GLY A 576 22.12 3.22 20.30
CA GLY A 576 22.88 2.74 21.46
C GLY A 576 23.01 1.21 21.52
N ASN A 577 23.46 0.67 22.66
CA ASN A 577 23.90 -0.74 22.76
C ASN A 577 22.81 -1.81 22.55
N ALA A 578 21.52 -1.42 22.49
CA ALA A 578 20.41 -2.31 22.13
C ALA A 578 20.15 -2.37 20.61
N ALA A 579 20.75 -1.47 19.82
CA ALA A 579 20.79 -1.53 18.36
C ALA A 579 21.72 -2.68 17.94
N GLY A 580 21.25 -3.91 18.08
CA GLY A 580 22.12 -5.09 18.05
C GLY A 580 21.41 -6.44 18.08
N LEU A 581 20.09 -6.51 17.87
CA LEU A 581 19.36 -7.78 17.70
C LEU A 581 19.59 -8.41 16.30
N LEU A 582 20.85 -8.38 15.86
CA LEU A 582 21.39 -8.94 14.61
C LEU A 582 21.19 -10.46 14.45
N TRP A 583 20.71 -11.13 15.50
CA TRP A 583 20.60 -12.57 15.65
C TRP A 583 19.17 -13.13 15.45
N MET A 584 18.16 -12.26 15.25
CA MET A 584 16.80 -12.67 14.84
C MET A 584 16.64 -12.85 13.32
N GLY A 585 17.67 -12.58 12.53
CA GLY A 585 17.67 -12.77 11.08
C GLY A 585 17.73 -14.25 10.69
N MET A 586 16.55 -14.87 10.52
CA MET A 586 16.36 -16.28 10.14
C MET A 586 17.05 -16.70 8.82
N ASN A 587 17.41 -15.72 7.97
CA ASN A 587 18.13 -15.89 6.72
C ASN A 587 19.11 -14.74 6.47
N ASP A 588 19.93 -14.89 5.43
CA ASP A 588 20.98 -13.92 5.08
C ASP A 588 20.44 -12.59 4.56
N HIS A 589 19.30 -12.56 3.87
CA HIS A 589 18.68 -11.33 3.37
C HIS A 589 18.16 -10.46 4.52
N ALA A 590 17.39 -11.04 5.44
CA ALA A 590 16.93 -10.38 6.67
C ALA A 590 18.11 -9.92 7.54
N ARG A 591 19.19 -10.72 7.62
CA ARG A 591 20.42 -10.32 8.31
C ARG A 591 21.16 -9.19 7.60
N SER A 592 21.09 -9.10 6.27
CA SER A 592 21.62 -8.00 5.47
C SER A 592 20.82 -6.72 5.68
N MET A 593 19.49 -6.78 5.58
CA MET A 593 18.59 -5.64 5.88
C MET A 593 18.79 -5.12 7.31
N ALA A 594 18.93 -6.01 8.30
CA ALA A 594 19.19 -5.63 9.69
C ALA A 594 20.54 -4.92 9.85
N LYS A 595 21.60 -5.37 9.17
CA LYS A 595 22.91 -4.70 9.13
C LYS A 595 22.82 -3.32 8.46
N GLU A 596 22.10 -3.21 7.34
CA GLU A 596 21.93 -1.94 6.63
C GLU A 596 21.13 -0.92 7.44
N CYS A 597 20.05 -1.37 8.09
CA CYS A 597 19.25 -0.54 9.00
C CYS A 597 20.08 -0.06 10.20
N PHE A 598 20.88 -0.95 10.80
CA PHE A 598 21.79 -0.59 11.89
C PHE A 598 22.87 0.42 11.44
N ALA A 599 23.47 0.22 10.27
CA ALA A 599 24.42 1.16 9.70
C ALA A 599 23.76 2.53 9.42
N LEU A 600 22.53 2.53 8.89
CA LEU A 600 21.76 3.76 8.65
C LEU A 600 21.43 4.48 9.96
N ASP A 601 21.02 3.76 11.01
CA ASP A 601 20.75 4.34 12.32
C ASP A 601 22.02 4.95 12.94
N ALA A 602 23.18 4.30 12.81
CA ALA A 602 24.46 4.89 13.18
C ALA A 602 24.79 6.16 12.33
N ASP A 603 24.59 6.10 11.02
CA ASP A 603 24.84 7.18 10.07
C ASP A 603 23.99 8.44 10.32
N ILE A 604 22.76 8.29 10.82
CA ILE A 604 21.84 9.40 11.09
C ILE A 604 21.80 9.81 12.57
N SER A 605 22.23 8.95 13.49
CA SER A 605 22.25 9.21 14.95
C SER A 605 22.90 10.54 15.31
N GLY A 606 23.97 10.92 14.60
CA GLY A 606 24.71 12.15 14.87
C GLY A 606 23.99 13.44 14.47
N SER A 607 23.08 13.39 13.49
CA SER A 607 22.36 14.55 12.93
C SER A 607 20.87 14.62 13.32
N LEU A 608 20.30 13.53 13.85
CA LEU A 608 18.91 13.46 14.28
C LEU A 608 18.64 14.42 15.46
N HIS A 609 17.55 15.17 15.36
CA HIS A 609 17.05 16.08 16.40
C HIS A 609 15.89 15.46 17.17
N LEU A 610 14.86 14.96 16.47
CA LEU A 610 13.67 14.32 17.03
C LEU A 610 13.19 13.20 16.09
N LEU A 611 12.58 12.16 16.66
CA LEU A 611 11.95 11.06 15.90
C LEU A 611 10.66 10.61 16.56
N TYR A 612 9.54 10.73 15.83
CA TYR A 612 8.24 10.23 16.27
C TYR A 612 7.81 9.06 15.38
N HIS A 613 7.55 7.91 16.00
CA HIS A 613 7.10 6.70 15.31
C HIS A 613 5.67 6.36 15.78
N PRO A 614 4.70 6.05 14.88
CA PRO A 614 3.30 5.80 15.25
C PRO A 614 3.11 4.78 16.38
N LYS A 615 3.84 3.64 16.33
CA LYS A 615 3.95 2.62 17.42
C LYS A 615 4.29 3.17 18.83
N LEU A 616 4.78 4.41 18.96
CA LEU A 616 5.17 5.05 20.22
C LEU A 616 4.16 6.11 20.71
N LEU A 617 3.05 6.32 19.99
CA LEU A 617 1.93 7.13 20.48
C LEU A 617 1.09 6.31 21.47
N ASN A 618 1.01 6.79 22.71
CA ASN A 618 0.20 6.21 23.78
C ASN A 618 -0.71 7.28 24.37
N GLY A 619 -2.03 7.12 24.22
CA GLY A 619 -3.02 8.11 24.61
C GLY A 619 -2.80 9.43 23.87
N ARG A 620 -2.40 10.49 24.61
CA ARG A 620 -2.10 11.81 24.04
C ARG A 620 -0.60 12.13 23.91
N TYR A 621 0.31 11.17 24.14
CA TYR A 621 1.75 11.42 24.12
C TYR A 621 2.52 10.44 23.22
N CYS A 622 3.32 10.98 22.29
CA CYS A 622 4.23 10.19 21.46
C CYS A 622 5.69 10.37 21.94
N GLN A 623 6.36 9.27 22.28
CA GLN A 623 7.74 9.33 22.76
C GLN A 623 8.73 9.67 21.64
N ASP A 624 9.73 10.51 21.95
CA ASP A 624 10.88 10.76 21.07
C ASP A 624 11.82 9.55 21.10
N ALA A 625 12.03 8.92 19.95
CA ALA A 625 12.96 7.79 19.80
C ALA A 625 14.39 8.22 19.40
N SER A 626 14.67 9.53 19.33
CA SER A 626 16.01 10.01 18.97
C SER A 626 17.05 9.72 20.07
N PRO A 627 18.34 9.58 19.71
CA PRO A 627 19.41 9.32 20.66
C PRO A 627 19.66 10.54 21.55
N SER A 628 19.04 10.54 22.74
CA SER A 628 19.16 11.59 23.75
C SER A 628 20.60 11.73 24.23
N GLY A 629 21.32 12.72 23.68
CA GLY A 629 22.77 12.81 23.75
C GLY A 629 23.36 12.89 25.17
N SER A 630 24.16 11.87 25.54
CA SER A 630 25.08 11.79 26.70
C SER A 630 24.52 11.92 28.12
N ALA A 631 23.35 12.53 28.33
CA ALA A 631 22.86 12.88 29.67
C ALA A 631 21.70 11.99 30.19
N GLY A 632 21.13 11.10 29.37
CA GLY A 632 20.05 10.17 29.76
C GLY A 632 18.69 10.79 30.11
N ILE A 633 18.60 12.12 30.17
CA ILE A 633 17.35 12.86 30.39
C ILE A 633 16.42 12.59 29.20
N HIS A 634 15.33 11.87 29.45
CA HIS A 634 14.27 11.69 28.46
C HIS A 634 13.67 13.06 28.12
N ARG A 635 13.65 13.40 26.83
CA ARG A 635 12.94 14.61 26.39
C ARG A 635 11.43 14.48 26.69
N ARG A 636 10.75 15.63 26.78
CA ARG A 636 9.29 15.62 26.86
C ARG A 636 8.72 15.01 25.57
N PRO A 637 7.77 14.06 25.66
CA PRO A 637 7.11 13.50 24.47
C PRO A 637 6.33 14.58 23.71
N ALA A 638 6.04 14.33 22.44
CA ALA A 638 5.12 15.17 21.69
C ALA A 638 3.68 14.98 22.20
N GLU A 639 2.93 16.06 22.34
CA GLU A 639 1.52 16.05 22.72
C GLU A 639 0.60 16.04 21.49
N VAL A 640 -0.48 15.26 21.53
CA VAL A 640 -1.52 15.26 20.50
C VAL A 640 -2.38 16.53 20.61
N LEU A 641 -2.39 17.30 19.52
CA LEU A 641 -3.34 18.37 19.28
C LEU A 641 -4.60 17.77 18.62
N GLY A 642 -5.79 18.17 19.08
CA GLY A 642 -7.05 17.66 18.55
C GLY A 642 -7.22 16.15 18.75
N GLN A 643 -7.49 15.43 17.66
CA GLN A 643 -7.48 13.96 17.62
C GLN A 643 -6.45 13.48 16.59
N VAL A 644 -5.45 12.71 17.03
CA VAL A 644 -4.55 11.94 16.17
C VAL A 644 -4.67 10.49 16.57
N TYR A 645 -5.05 9.64 15.62
CA TYR A 645 -5.16 8.20 15.83
C TYR A 645 -3.96 7.47 15.24
N VAL A 646 -3.77 6.20 15.61
CA VAL A 646 -2.82 5.31 14.95
C VAL A 646 -3.61 4.32 14.10
N ALA A 647 -3.43 4.38 12.77
CA ALA A 647 -3.86 3.28 11.92
C ALA A 647 -2.85 2.13 12.05
N SER A 648 -3.36 0.90 12.06
CA SER A 648 -2.59 -0.34 12.10
C SER A 648 -3.22 -1.32 11.12
N ARG A 649 -2.48 -1.67 10.07
CA ARG A 649 -2.93 -2.54 8.97
C ARG A 649 -1.99 -3.71 8.76
N LEU A 650 -2.54 -4.85 8.37
CA LEU A 650 -1.78 -5.99 7.85
C LEU A 650 -1.89 -5.97 6.32
N ARG A 651 -0.77 -5.88 5.61
CA ARG A 651 -0.77 -5.77 4.14
C ARG A 651 -1.10 -7.12 3.52
N PRO A 652 -1.82 -7.17 2.37
CA PRO A 652 -2.15 -8.44 1.70
C PRO A 652 -0.98 -9.40 1.46
N ALA A 653 0.22 -8.88 1.14
CA ALA A 653 1.42 -9.71 0.97
C ALA A 653 1.94 -10.30 2.29
N GLU A 654 1.81 -9.60 3.42
CA GLU A 654 2.14 -10.11 4.76
C GLU A 654 1.10 -11.14 5.21
N ALA A 655 -0.18 -10.91 4.88
CA ALA A 655 -1.26 -11.85 5.16
C ALA A 655 -1.08 -13.17 4.38
N LEU A 656 -0.64 -13.14 3.12
CA LEU A 656 -0.27 -14.35 2.36
C LEU A 656 0.92 -15.08 3.00
N TRP A 657 1.95 -14.35 3.43
CA TRP A 657 3.12 -14.93 4.08
C TRP A 657 2.75 -15.65 5.39
N ALA A 658 1.93 -15.00 6.22
CA ALA A 658 1.53 -15.52 7.52
C ALA A 658 0.35 -16.53 7.48
N LEU A 659 -0.17 -16.87 6.29
CA LEU A 659 -1.32 -17.77 6.14
C LEU A 659 -0.92 -19.26 6.12
N ALA A 660 0.20 -19.61 5.50
CA ALA A 660 0.54 -20.99 5.17
C ALA A 660 2.04 -21.21 5.02
N TYR A 661 2.50 -22.41 5.39
CA TYR A 661 3.76 -22.97 4.88
C TYR A 661 3.70 -22.97 3.34
N GLY A 662 4.76 -22.48 2.67
CA GLY A 662 4.77 -22.22 1.23
C GLY A 662 4.27 -20.83 0.79
N GLY A 663 3.73 -20.00 1.70
CA GLY A 663 3.38 -18.60 1.43
C GLY A 663 2.50 -18.42 0.18
N PRO A 664 2.95 -17.67 -0.86
CA PRO A 664 2.14 -17.41 -2.06
C PRO A 664 1.92 -18.68 -2.91
N MET A 665 2.71 -19.74 -2.72
CA MET A 665 2.55 -21.02 -3.41
C MET A 665 1.28 -21.77 -2.96
N SER A 666 0.70 -21.41 -1.81
CA SER A 666 -0.58 -21.96 -1.31
C SER A 666 -1.79 -21.67 -2.22
N LEU A 667 -1.63 -20.77 -3.21
CA LEU A 667 -2.63 -20.45 -4.22
C LEU A 667 -2.66 -21.44 -5.39
N LEU A 668 -1.57 -22.14 -5.65
CA LEU A 668 -1.39 -23.02 -6.81
C LEU A 668 -2.37 -24.20 -6.93
N PRO A 669 -2.90 -24.79 -5.84
CA PRO A 669 -3.99 -25.77 -5.94
C PRO A 669 -5.30 -25.23 -6.56
N MET A 670 -5.39 -23.93 -6.89
CA MET A 670 -6.52 -23.35 -7.62
C MET A 670 -6.25 -23.17 -9.14
N THR A 671 -5.02 -23.44 -9.61
CA THR A 671 -4.67 -23.40 -11.05
C THR A 671 -4.69 -24.77 -11.72
N VAL A 672 -5.05 -25.83 -10.99
CA VAL A 672 -5.00 -27.23 -11.45
C VAL A 672 -6.37 -27.87 -11.19
N SER A 673 -6.93 -28.57 -12.17
CA SER A 673 -8.27 -29.15 -12.06
C SER A 673 -8.32 -30.49 -11.33
N ASN A 674 -7.26 -31.30 -11.38
CA ASN A 674 -7.12 -32.54 -10.61
C ASN A 674 -5.62 -32.89 -10.41
N VAL A 675 -5.30 -33.69 -9.38
CA VAL A 675 -3.92 -34.08 -9.03
C VAL A 675 -3.84 -35.60 -8.89
N GLU A 676 -2.79 -36.20 -9.44
CA GLU A 676 -2.55 -37.64 -9.32
C GLU A 676 -2.20 -38.01 -7.87
N LYS A 677 -2.83 -39.06 -7.33
CA LYS A 677 -2.71 -39.43 -5.91
C LYS A 677 -1.30 -39.85 -5.49
N GLU A 678 -0.56 -40.48 -6.39
CA GLU A 678 0.75 -41.07 -6.09
C GLU A 678 1.90 -40.14 -6.52
N GLY A 679 1.90 -39.68 -7.78
CA GLY A 679 2.93 -38.76 -8.29
C GLY A 679 2.80 -37.30 -7.84
N GLN A 680 1.64 -36.91 -7.30
CA GLN A 680 1.26 -35.51 -7.03
C GLN A 680 1.36 -34.57 -8.25
N GLU A 681 1.36 -35.13 -9.47
CA GLU A 681 1.46 -34.36 -10.70
C GLU A 681 0.09 -33.81 -11.15
N PRO A 682 0.06 -32.61 -11.77
CA PRO A 682 -1.18 -31.95 -12.17
C PRO A 682 -1.80 -32.61 -13.42
N ILE A 683 -2.91 -33.31 -13.26
CA ILE A 683 -3.62 -34.06 -14.31
C ILE A 683 -4.88 -33.33 -14.78
N LEU A 684 -5.22 -33.50 -16.05
CA LEU A 684 -6.42 -32.90 -16.65
C LEU A 684 -7.69 -33.56 -16.09
N GLY A 685 -8.39 -32.85 -15.22
CA GLY A 685 -9.75 -33.18 -14.80
C GLY A 685 -10.81 -32.77 -15.83
N ASP A 686 -12.06 -32.62 -15.38
CA ASP A 686 -13.19 -32.26 -16.26
C ASP A 686 -12.92 -30.98 -17.06
N PHE A 687 -13.45 -30.92 -18.29
CA PHE A 687 -13.27 -29.79 -19.20
C PHE A 687 -13.73 -28.45 -18.60
N ALA A 688 -14.87 -28.45 -17.91
CA ALA A 688 -15.43 -27.25 -17.27
C ALA A 688 -14.57 -26.76 -16.09
N LEU A 689 -14.07 -27.67 -15.25
CA LEU A 689 -13.17 -27.31 -14.15
C LEU A 689 -11.82 -26.81 -14.68
N SER A 690 -11.26 -27.50 -15.68
CA SER A 690 -10.01 -27.13 -16.33
C SER A 690 -10.08 -25.76 -17.02
N LEU A 691 -11.26 -25.36 -17.53
CA LEU A 691 -11.50 -24.01 -18.04
C LEU A 691 -11.38 -22.95 -16.94
N VAL A 692 -12.04 -23.15 -15.79
CA VAL A 692 -12.02 -22.16 -14.71
C VAL A 692 -10.64 -22.10 -14.04
N THR A 693 -9.99 -23.24 -13.74
CA THR A 693 -8.63 -23.21 -13.17
C THR A 693 -7.62 -22.56 -14.11
N THR A 694 -7.85 -22.65 -15.43
CA THR A 694 -7.03 -21.94 -16.43
C THR A 694 -7.27 -20.43 -16.42
N SER A 695 -8.51 -19.94 -16.33
CA SER A 695 -8.80 -18.49 -16.29
C SER A 695 -8.41 -17.83 -14.96
N LEU A 696 -8.42 -18.58 -13.86
CA LEU A 696 -7.86 -18.15 -12.57
C LEU A 696 -6.33 -18.07 -12.58
N SER A 697 -5.64 -18.79 -13.48
CA SER A 697 -4.19 -18.98 -13.39
C SER A 697 -3.38 -17.68 -13.61
N ALA A 698 -3.71 -16.88 -14.63
CA ALA A 698 -3.05 -15.60 -14.89
C ALA A 698 -3.14 -14.64 -13.69
N HIS A 699 -4.29 -14.60 -13.02
CA HIS A 699 -4.52 -13.81 -11.81
C HIS A 699 -3.65 -14.30 -10.64
N ILE A 700 -3.51 -15.63 -10.46
CA ILE A 700 -2.64 -16.21 -9.43
C ILE A 700 -1.16 -15.91 -9.69
N PHE A 701 -0.67 -16.01 -10.94
CA PHE A 701 0.70 -15.61 -11.27
C PHE A 701 0.97 -14.12 -11.00
N ARG A 702 0.00 -13.23 -11.26
CA ARG A 702 0.08 -11.79 -10.89
C ARG A 702 0.10 -11.58 -9.37
N ILE A 703 -0.75 -12.30 -8.62
CA ILE A 703 -0.73 -12.25 -7.14
C ILE A 703 0.63 -12.72 -6.60
N ILE A 704 1.21 -13.79 -7.14
CA ILE A 704 2.55 -14.27 -6.75
C ILE A 704 3.62 -13.20 -7.07
N SER A 705 3.58 -12.60 -8.27
CA SER A 705 4.49 -11.52 -8.71
C SER A 705 4.48 -10.30 -7.77
N ILE A 706 3.31 -9.92 -7.25
CA ILE A 706 3.18 -8.85 -6.25
C ILE A 706 3.62 -9.34 -4.86
N ALA A 707 3.22 -10.56 -4.45
CA ALA A 707 3.50 -11.10 -3.13
C ALA A 707 5.00 -11.24 -2.85
N ILE A 708 5.81 -11.62 -3.83
CA ILE A 708 7.25 -11.88 -3.67
C ILE A 708 8.12 -10.61 -3.63
N GLN A 709 7.50 -9.42 -3.69
CA GLN A 709 8.14 -8.17 -3.23
C GLN A 709 8.35 -8.16 -1.71
N HIS A 710 7.50 -8.88 -0.95
CA HIS A 710 7.68 -9.05 0.49
C HIS A 710 8.77 -10.09 0.76
N PRO A 711 9.83 -9.77 1.54
CA PRO A 711 11.01 -10.63 1.67
C PRO A 711 10.71 -12.01 2.24
N GLY A 712 9.71 -12.16 3.12
CA GLY A 712 9.29 -13.47 3.63
C GLY A 712 8.64 -14.37 2.57
N ASN A 713 7.92 -13.80 1.60
CA ASN A 713 7.36 -14.57 0.48
C ASN A 713 8.45 -14.95 -0.54
N ASN A 714 9.44 -14.08 -0.72
CA ASN A 714 10.60 -14.29 -1.59
C ASN A 714 11.46 -15.45 -1.08
N GLU A 715 11.79 -15.44 0.22
CA GLU A 715 12.50 -16.51 0.91
C GLU A 715 11.78 -17.87 0.78
N GLU A 716 10.46 -17.88 0.96
CA GLU A 716 9.68 -19.11 0.89
C GLU A 716 9.66 -19.68 -0.55
N LEU A 717 9.62 -18.81 -1.57
CA LEU A 717 9.80 -19.18 -2.99
C LEU A 717 11.13 -19.96 -3.20
N CYS A 718 12.22 -19.46 -2.59
CA CYS A 718 13.53 -20.11 -2.63
C CYS A 718 13.57 -21.43 -1.82
N ARG A 719 12.84 -21.53 -0.70
CA ARG A 719 12.72 -22.80 0.05
C ARG A 719 12.01 -23.89 -0.74
N THR A 720 10.89 -23.57 -1.39
CA THR A 720 9.96 -24.59 -1.93
C THR A 720 10.33 -25.14 -3.31
N ARG A 721 11.51 -24.84 -3.86
CA ARG A 721 11.87 -25.09 -5.29
C ARG A 721 10.78 -24.58 -6.23
N ALA A 722 10.37 -23.33 -5.99
CA ALA A 722 9.22 -22.76 -6.68
C ALA A 722 9.39 -22.67 -8.20
N PRO A 723 10.55 -22.30 -8.80
CA PRO A 723 10.67 -22.22 -10.25
C PRO A 723 10.44 -23.56 -10.97
N GLU A 724 10.73 -24.69 -10.30
CA GLU A 724 10.44 -26.05 -10.78
C GLU A 724 8.96 -26.46 -10.59
N LEU A 725 8.32 -26.02 -9.51
CA LEU A 725 6.88 -26.27 -9.30
C LEU A 725 6.01 -25.40 -10.23
N LEU A 726 6.42 -24.15 -10.45
CA LEU A 726 5.79 -23.21 -11.38
C LEU A 726 5.91 -23.70 -12.84
N SER A 727 7.06 -24.27 -13.24
CA SER A 727 7.20 -24.81 -14.60
C SER A 727 6.35 -26.07 -14.83
N ARG A 728 6.23 -26.96 -13.84
CA ARG A 728 5.29 -28.11 -13.89
C ARG A 728 3.83 -27.67 -14.06
N ILE A 729 3.40 -26.66 -13.33
CA ILE A 729 2.04 -26.12 -13.40
C ILE A 729 1.81 -25.37 -14.71
N LEU A 730 2.78 -24.60 -15.17
CA LEU A 730 2.73 -23.95 -16.48
C LEU A 730 2.63 -24.97 -17.62
N LEU A 731 3.41 -26.05 -17.56
CA LEU A 731 3.35 -27.17 -18.51
C LEU A 731 1.97 -27.85 -18.54
N HIS A 732 1.27 -27.94 -17.40
CA HIS A 732 -0.13 -28.39 -17.34
C HIS A 732 -1.08 -27.37 -17.99
N LEU A 733 -0.99 -26.09 -17.63
CA LEU A 733 -1.84 -25.02 -18.16
C LEU A 733 -1.71 -24.86 -19.68
N LEU A 734 -0.50 -24.96 -20.23
CA LEU A 734 -0.26 -24.92 -21.67
C LEU A 734 -0.86 -26.13 -22.40
N GLN A 735 -0.87 -27.31 -21.76
CA GLN A 735 -1.54 -28.52 -22.27
C GLN A 735 -3.07 -28.50 -22.11
N SER A 736 -3.60 -27.74 -21.14
CA SER A 736 -5.02 -27.42 -21.05
C SER A 736 -5.40 -26.52 -22.23
N LEU A 737 -4.73 -25.38 -22.39
CA LEU A 737 -5.01 -24.40 -23.43
C LEU A 737 -4.96 -24.98 -24.84
N SER A 738 -3.97 -25.80 -25.19
CA SER A 738 -3.86 -26.41 -26.52
C SER A 738 -4.90 -27.49 -26.83
N LYS A 739 -5.70 -27.93 -25.85
CA LYS A 739 -6.84 -28.85 -26.04
C LYS A 739 -8.20 -28.14 -26.10
N MET A 740 -8.23 -26.82 -25.98
CA MET A 740 -9.46 -26.04 -25.71
C MET A 740 -9.82 -25.04 -26.82
N GLU A 741 -9.35 -25.26 -28.06
CA GLU A 741 -9.46 -24.31 -29.17
C GLU A 741 -10.87 -24.22 -29.82
N LEU A 742 -11.87 -23.79 -29.04
CA LEU A 742 -13.23 -23.46 -29.53
C LEU A 742 -13.77 -22.13 -28.96
N GLY A 743 -13.00 -21.04 -29.01
CA GLY A 743 -13.58 -19.71 -28.73
C GLY A 743 -12.61 -18.52 -28.71
N LYS A 744 -13.07 -17.37 -29.20
CA LYS A 744 -12.29 -16.11 -29.23
C LYS A 744 -11.92 -15.58 -27.84
N GLN A 745 -12.73 -15.85 -26.81
CA GLN A 745 -12.46 -15.41 -25.43
C GLN A 745 -11.24 -16.12 -24.81
N HIS A 746 -10.98 -17.37 -25.19
CA HIS A 746 -9.87 -18.16 -24.62
C HIS A 746 -8.50 -17.65 -25.06
N VAL A 747 -8.39 -17.04 -26.25
CA VAL A 747 -7.15 -16.40 -26.75
C VAL A 747 -6.70 -15.27 -25.82
N SER A 748 -7.65 -14.42 -25.38
CA SER A 748 -7.37 -13.32 -24.43
C SER A 748 -6.82 -13.86 -23.10
N SER A 749 -7.48 -14.86 -22.53
CA SER A 749 -7.04 -15.50 -21.27
C SER A 749 -5.64 -16.13 -21.37
N ALA A 750 -5.20 -16.49 -22.58
CA ALA A 750 -3.94 -17.14 -22.82
C ALA A 750 -2.79 -16.13 -23.03
N GLU A 751 -3.01 -15.03 -23.76
CA GLU A 751 -2.06 -13.91 -23.80
C GLU A 751 -1.88 -13.26 -22.41
N GLU A 752 -2.95 -13.21 -21.63
CA GLU A 752 -2.93 -12.75 -20.23
C GLU A 752 -2.03 -13.60 -19.33
N LEU A 753 -1.93 -14.92 -19.59
CA LEU A 753 -1.05 -15.84 -18.88
C LEU A 753 0.43 -15.58 -19.22
N VAL A 754 0.78 -15.43 -20.50
CA VAL A 754 2.15 -15.03 -20.92
C VAL A 754 2.57 -13.74 -20.22
N THR A 755 1.68 -12.74 -20.25
CA THR A 755 1.90 -11.43 -19.61
C THR A 755 2.12 -11.56 -18.09
N ALA A 756 1.39 -12.47 -17.42
CA ALA A 756 1.57 -12.74 -15.99
C ALA A 756 2.89 -13.42 -15.65
N ILE A 757 3.38 -14.33 -16.50
CA ILE A 757 4.66 -15.04 -16.32
C ILE A 757 5.85 -14.10 -16.56
N VAL A 758 5.77 -13.26 -17.60
CA VAL A 758 6.74 -12.19 -17.85
C VAL A 758 6.81 -11.23 -16.65
N SER A 759 5.66 -10.82 -16.10
CA SER A 759 5.58 -10.00 -14.89
C SER A 759 6.24 -10.69 -13.68
N LEU A 760 5.98 -11.99 -13.48
CA LEU A 760 6.59 -12.79 -12.42
C LEU A 760 8.12 -12.86 -12.53
N CYS A 761 8.66 -12.97 -13.74
CA CYS A 761 10.11 -13.02 -13.94
C CYS A 761 10.79 -11.65 -13.75
N HIS A 762 10.19 -10.56 -14.27
CA HIS A 762 10.73 -9.21 -14.08
C HIS A 762 10.68 -8.70 -12.63
N CYS A 763 9.65 -9.08 -11.88
CA CYS A 763 9.38 -8.43 -10.59
C CYS A 763 10.47 -8.65 -9.53
N GLN A 764 11.36 -9.63 -9.71
CA GLN A 764 12.51 -9.83 -8.84
C GLN A 764 13.52 -8.67 -8.92
N ARG A 765 13.66 -7.95 -7.80
CA ARG A 765 14.58 -6.81 -7.65
C ARG A 765 15.78 -7.10 -6.75
N TYR A 766 15.62 -7.97 -5.75
CA TYR A 766 16.61 -8.16 -4.68
C TYR A 766 17.36 -9.49 -4.75
N ASP A 767 16.73 -10.56 -5.26
CA ASP A 767 17.41 -11.84 -5.52
C ASP A 767 17.58 -12.08 -7.02
N GLN A 768 18.79 -11.79 -7.51
CA GLN A 768 19.17 -12.03 -8.90
C GLN A 768 19.30 -13.53 -9.23
N LYS A 769 19.62 -14.39 -8.26
CA LYS A 769 19.71 -15.85 -8.50
C LYS A 769 18.33 -16.44 -8.74
N LEU A 770 17.35 -16.04 -7.92
CA LEU A 770 15.95 -16.40 -8.13
C LEU A 770 15.42 -15.84 -9.46
N LYS A 771 15.79 -14.60 -9.83
CA LYS A 771 15.46 -14.01 -11.13
C LYS A 771 16.00 -14.83 -12.31
N VAL A 772 17.30 -15.10 -12.31
CA VAL A 772 17.98 -15.91 -13.34
C VAL A 772 17.35 -17.31 -13.44
N HIS A 773 17.01 -17.94 -12.32
CA HIS A 773 16.36 -19.26 -12.31
C HIS A 773 14.93 -19.22 -12.86
N LEU A 774 14.12 -18.20 -12.52
CA LEU A 774 12.78 -17.99 -13.09
C LEU A 774 12.84 -17.75 -14.62
N PHE A 775 13.76 -16.92 -15.11
CA PHE A 775 14.00 -16.76 -16.54
C PHE A 775 14.33 -18.10 -17.20
N ARG A 776 15.20 -18.90 -16.58
CA ARG A 776 15.63 -20.20 -17.07
C ARG A 776 14.50 -21.23 -17.14
N THR A 777 13.65 -21.35 -16.11
CA THR A 777 12.63 -22.42 -16.05
C THR A 777 11.25 -22.03 -16.61
N LEU A 778 10.93 -20.74 -16.73
CA LEU A 778 9.60 -20.29 -17.16
C LEU A 778 9.58 -19.60 -18.53
N LEU A 779 10.66 -18.95 -18.94
CA LEU A 779 10.70 -18.17 -20.20
C LEU A 779 11.59 -18.81 -21.27
N LEU A 780 12.77 -19.32 -20.88
CA LEU A 780 13.79 -19.82 -21.82
C LEU A 780 13.66 -21.31 -22.14
N ASP A 781 12.88 -22.08 -21.37
CA ASP A 781 12.58 -23.48 -21.69
C ASP A 781 11.54 -23.58 -22.82
N LEU A 782 12.02 -23.46 -24.05
CA LEU A 782 11.19 -23.57 -25.25
C LEU A 782 10.57 -24.97 -25.41
N LYS A 783 11.06 -26.02 -24.71
CA LYS A 783 10.45 -27.36 -24.77
C LYS A 783 9.10 -27.40 -24.06
N LEU A 784 8.94 -26.61 -23.00
CA LEU A 784 7.67 -26.38 -22.32
C LEU A 784 6.69 -25.59 -23.21
N TRP A 785 7.18 -24.54 -23.90
CA TRP A 785 6.35 -23.68 -24.75
C TRP A 785 5.98 -24.32 -26.11
N SER A 786 6.79 -25.22 -26.65
CA SER A 786 6.54 -25.93 -27.91
C SER A 786 5.22 -26.74 -27.97
N ARG A 787 4.58 -26.94 -26.81
CA ARG A 787 3.32 -27.69 -26.62
C ARG A 787 2.04 -26.84 -26.67
N CYS A 788 2.16 -25.51 -26.78
CA CYS A 788 1.02 -24.61 -26.98
C CYS A 788 0.89 -24.14 -28.44
N ASN A 789 -0.13 -23.35 -28.77
CA ASN A 789 -0.40 -22.93 -30.15
C ASN A 789 0.56 -21.84 -30.66
N TYR A 790 0.63 -21.68 -31.98
CA TYR A 790 1.51 -20.72 -32.67
C TYR A 790 1.39 -19.29 -32.11
N GLY A 791 0.17 -18.82 -31.83
CA GLY A 791 -0.07 -17.46 -31.32
C GLY A 791 0.59 -17.21 -29.97
N LEU A 792 0.52 -18.18 -29.04
CA LEU A 792 1.18 -18.08 -27.74
C LEU A 792 2.71 -18.15 -27.83
N GLN A 793 3.23 -19.02 -28.69
CA GLN A 793 4.68 -19.14 -28.89
C GLN A 793 5.25 -17.87 -29.52
N LYS A 794 4.57 -17.28 -30.51
CA LYS A 794 4.93 -15.97 -31.05
C LYS A 794 4.88 -14.88 -29.97
N LYS A 795 3.80 -14.83 -29.18
CA LYS A 795 3.64 -13.85 -28.09
C LYS A 795 4.79 -13.92 -27.08
N LEU A 796 5.26 -15.12 -26.73
CA LEU A 796 6.45 -15.32 -25.89
C LEU A 796 7.71 -14.76 -26.55
N LEU A 797 7.99 -15.12 -27.81
CA LEU A 797 9.21 -14.72 -28.51
C LEU A 797 9.27 -13.19 -28.70
N SER A 798 8.17 -12.55 -29.10
CA SER A 798 8.11 -11.08 -29.17
C SER A 798 8.28 -10.44 -27.79
N SER A 799 7.78 -11.06 -26.71
CA SER A 799 8.02 -10.58 -25.33
C SER A 799 9.48 -10.77 -24.88
N LEU A 800 10.14 -11.85 -25.31
CA LEU A 800 11.58 -12.07 -25.10
C LEU A 800 12.43 -11.03 -25.82
N SER A 801 12.01 -10.60 -27.02
CA SER A 801 12.63 -9.51 -27.79
C SER A 801 12.59 -8.19 -27.01
N ASP A 802 11.40 -7.79 -26.52
CA ASP A 802 11.24 -6.61 -25.66
C ASP A 802 12.09 -6.70 -24.37
N MET A 803 12.21 -7.90 -23.79
CA MET A 803 12.99 -8.13 -22.57
C MET A 803 14.50 -7.91 -22.75
N VAL A 804 15.08 -8.15 -23.94
CA VAL A 804 16.52 -7.94 -24.16
C VAL A 804 16.92 -6.48 -23.84
N PHE A 805 16.11 -5.50 -24.24
CA PHE A 805 16.39 -4.08 -24.02
C PHE A 805 16.44 -3.66 -22.54
N THR A 806 15.95 -4.51 -21.62
CA THR A 806 15.85 -4.20 -20.18
C THR A 806 16.58 -5.19 -19.27
N GLU A 807 16.77 -6.45 -19.70
CA GLU A 807 17.23 -7.56 -18.86
C GLU A 807 18.33 -8.44 -19.53
N ALA A 808 19.02 -7.95 -20.58
CA ALA A 808 20.03 -8.73 -21.31
C ALA A 808 21.10 -9.39 -20.42
N SER A 809 21.50 -8.76 -19.31
CA SER A 809 22.43 -9.36 -18.33
C SER A 809 21.85 -10.61 -17.67
N VAL A 810 20.61 -10.54 -17.18
CA VAL A 810 19.88 -11.64 -16.55
C VAL A 810 19.66 -12.79 -17.54
N MET A 811 19.30 -12.46 -18.80
CA MET A 811 19.16 -13.45 -19.86
C MET A 811 20.49 -14.16 -20.16
N ARG A 812 21.61 -13.43 -20.15
CA ARG A 812 22.96 -14.00 -20.33
C ARG A 812 23.39 -14.88 -19.16
N GLU A 813 23.15 -14.45 -17.92
CA GLU A 813 23.38 -15.28 -16.72
C GLU A 813 22.52 -16.55 -16.71
N ALA A 814 21.32 -16.51 -17.31
CA ALA A 814 20.46 -17.67 -17.52
C ALA A 814 20.91 -18.60 -18.67
N ASN A 815 21.99 -18.27 -19.39
CA ASN A 815 22.48 -18.94 -20.61
C ASN A 815 21.48 -18.90 -21.78
N ALA A 816 20.72 -17.80 -21.93
CA ALA A 816 19.69 -17.66 -22.96
C ALA A 816 20.17 -17.97 -24.38
N LEU A 817 21.37 -17.54 -24.78
CA LEU A 817 21.88 -17.79 -26.14
C LEU A 817 21.91 -19.30 -26.45
N GLN A 818 22.50 -20.12 -25.57
CA GLN A 818 22.55 -21.57 -25.75
C GLN A 818 21.13 -22.17 -25.70
N MET A 819 20.28 -21.75 -24.76
CA MET A 819 18.92 -22.29 -24.62
C MET A 819 17.99 -21.93 -25.78
N LEU A 820 18.15 -20.77 -26.42
CA LEU A 820 17.39 -20.39 -27.62
C LEU A 820 17.85 -21.19 -28.84
N LEU A 821 19.16 -21.46 -28.97
CA LEU A 821 19.72 -22.30 -30.04
C LEU A 821 19.31 -23.77 -29.86
N ASP A 822 19.46 -24.33 -28.67
CA ASP A 822 19.01 -25.69 -28.32
C ASP A 822 17.48 -25.83 -28.44
N GLY A 823 16.74 -24.80 -28.03
CA GLY A 823 15.29 -24.71 -28.16
C GLY A 823 14.86 -24.69 -29.62
N CYS A 824 15.55 -23.94 -30.48
CA CYS A 824 15.35 -24.00 -31.93
C CYS A 824 15.54 -25.44 -32.44
N ARG A 825 16.69 -26.07 -32.13
CA ARG A 825 17.03 -27.44 -32.57
C ARG A 825 16.03 -28.50 -32.12
N SER A 826 15.59 -28.44 -30.86
CA SER A 826 14.67 -29.42 -30.27
C SER A 826 13.19 -29.17 -30.59
N CYS A 827 12.78 -27.91 -30.79
CA CYS A 827 11.37 -27.53 -30.89
C CYS A 827 10.94 -27.10 -32.29
N TYR A 828 11.76 -26.32 -33.01
CA TYR A 828 11.33 -25.55 -34.17
C TYR A 828 11.82 -26.06 -35.54
N TRP A 829 12.75 -27.03 -35.56
CA TRP A 829 13.11 -27.72 -36.80
C TRP A 829 11.90 -28.39 -37.49
N VAL A 830 11.89 -28.38 -38.83
CA VAL A 830 10.83 -28.99 -39.65
C VAL A 830 11.11 -30.48 -39.93
N VAL A 831 12.38 -30.87 -40.03
CA VAL A 831 12.82 -32.27 -40.19
C VAL A 831 13.43 -32.77 -38.89
N LYS A 832 12.92 -33.90 -38.37
CA LYS A 832 13.44 -34.54 -37.16
C LYS A 832 14.86 -35.07 -37.37
N GLU A 833 15.77 -34.75 -36.44
CA GLU A 833 17.06 -35.43 -36.32
C GLU A 833 16.91 -36.88 -35.83
N LYS A 834 17.69 -37.80 -36.39
CA LYS A 834 17.57 -39.25 -36.11
C LYS A 834 17.72 -39.61 -34.64
N ASP A 835 18.66 -38.97 -33.96
CA ASP A 835 19.07 -39.32 -32.59
C ASP A 835 18.50 -38.37 -31.52
N SER A 836 17.60 -37.46 -31.91
CA SER A 836 16.93 -36.55 -30.97
C SER A 836 15.83 -37.25 -30.17
N VAL A 837 15.98 -37.18 -28.84
CA VAL A 837 15.08 -37.77 -27.82
C VAL A 837 13.83 -36.90 -27.59
N ASP A 838 13.78 -35.68 -28.14
CA ASP A 838 12.74 -34.70 -27.81
C ASP A 838 11.34 -35.00 -28.37
N THR A 839 10.34 -34.48 -27.66
CA THR A 839 8.95 -34.94 -27.70
C THR A 839 8.14 -34.34 -28.84
N PHE A 840 8.30 -34.88 -30.05
CA PHE A 840 7.30 -34.70 -31.11
C PHE A 840 5.93 -35.25 -30.64
N SER A 841 4.85 -34.57 -31.04
CA SER A 841 3.48 -35.06 -30.78
C SER A 841 3.32 -36.50 -31.30
N PRO A 842 2.83 -37.46 -30.49
CA PRO A 842 2.53 -38.80 -30.98
C PRO A 842 1.35 -38.81 -31.97
N ASN A 843 0.52 -37.76 -31.97
CA ASN A 843 -0.50 -37.53 -32.99
C ASN A 843 0.15 -36.79 -34.17
N GLY A 844 0.38 -37.53 -35.27
CA GLY A 844 1.13 -37.08 -36.44
C GLY A 844 0.40 -36.12 -37.37
N THR A 845 0.05 -34.93 -36.90
CA THR A 845 -0.35 -33.80 -37.77
C THR A 845 0.88 -33.16 -38.42
N SER A 846 0.79 -32.87 -39.73
CA SER A 846 1.85 -32.13 -40.44
C SER A 846 1.99 -30.72 -39.88
N ARG A 847 3.19 -30.32 -39.47
CA ARG A 847 3.48 -28.96 -38.97
C ARG A 847 3.29 -27.94 -40.11
N PRO A 848 2.52 -26.85 -39.91
CA PRO A 848 2.41 -25.78 -40.90
C PRO A 848 3.74 -25.04 -41.05
N ILE A 849 4.45 -25.29 -42.16
CA ILE A 849 5.82 -24.80 -42.41
C ILE A 849 5.91 -23.26 -42.32
N GLY A 850 4.87 -22.55 -42.76
CA GLY A 850 4.84 -21.07 -42.71
C GLY A 850 4.78 -20.51 -41.29
N GLU A 851 3.99 -21.11 -40.40
CA GLU A 851 3.96 -20.74 -38.97
C GLU A 851 5.30 -21.10 -38.30
N MET A 852 5.89 -22.23 -38.67
CA MET A 852 7.15 -22.68 -38.10
C MET A 852 8.31 -21.73 -38.44
N ASN A 853 8.45 -21.36 -39.71
CA ASN A 853 9.45 -20.36 -40.12
C ASN A 853 9.21 -19.03 -39.41
N ALA A 854 7.96 -18.57 -39.30
CA ALA A 854 7.64 -17.32 -38.59
C ALA A 854 7.91 -17.34 -37.07
N LEU A 855 8.07 -18.52 -36.44
CA LEU A 855 8.60 -18.65 -35.07
C LEU A 855 10.13 -18.65 -35.05
N ILE A 856 10.78 -19.24 -36.06
CA ILE A 856 12.24 -19.17 -36.20
C ILE A 856 12.67 -17.72 -36.43
N ASP A 857 11.99 -16.98 -37.30
CA ASP A 857 12.26 -15.56 -37.58
C ASP A 857 12.23 -14.72 -36.29
N GLU A 858 11.18 -14.85 -35.47
CA GLU A 858 11.04 -14.14 -34.19
C GLU A 858 12.11 -14.57 -33.18
N LEU A 859 12.46 -15.86 -33.12
CA LEU A 859 13.51 -16.38 -32.25
C LEU A 859 14.90 -15.87 -32.66
N LEU A 860 15.18 -15.75 -33.96
CA LEU A 860 16.42 -15.21 -34.48
C LEU A 860 16.55 -13.71 -34.15
N VAL A 861 15.46 -12.94 -34.16
CA VAL A 861 15.45 -11.55 -33.68
C VAL A 861 15.83 -11.47 -32.19
N VAL A 862 15.33 -12.36 -31.33
CA VAL A 862 15.75 -12.41 -29.91
C VAL A 862 17.26 -12.69 -29.79
N ILE A 863 17.79 -13.59 -30.61
CA ILE A 863 19.23 -13.92 -30.63
C ILE A 863 20.06 -12.74 -31.15
N GLU A 864 19.66 -12.10 -32.25
CA GLU A 864 20.34 -10.93 -32.82
C GLU A 864 20.43 -9.80 -31.78
N LEU A 865 19.31 -9.46 -31.15
CA LEU A 865 19.27 -8.43 -30.11
C LEU A 865 20.13 -8.81 -28.90
N LEU A 866 20.08 -10.06 -28.45
CA LEU A 866 20.87 -10.52 -27.29
C LEU A 866 22.38 -10.41 -27.57
N VAL A 867 22.81 -10.76 -28.79
CA VAL A 867 24.21 -10.64 -29.24
C VAL A 867 24.59 -9.18 -29.51
N GLY A 868 23.69 -8.35 -30.03
CA GLY A 868 23.88 -6.90 -30.14
C GLY A 868 24.04 -6.20 -28.78
N ALA A 869 23.40 -6.74 -27.73
CA ALA A 869 23.55 -6.30 -26.34
C ALA A 869 24.79 -6.90 -25.61
N ALA A 870 25.71 -7.57 -26.33
CA ALA A 870 26.92 -8.14 -25.73
C ALA A 870 27.89 -7.06 -25.21
N PRO A 871 28.43 -7.21 -23.98
CA PRO A 871 29.68 -6.57 -23.62
C PRO A 871 30.80 -6.98 -24.60
N PRO A 872 31.73 -6.08 -25.00
CA PRO A 872 32.78 -6.40 -25.97
C PRO A 872 33.68 -7.58 -25.60
N SER A 873 33.76 -7.94 -24.31
CA SER A 873 34.47 -9.10 -23.80
C SER A 873 33.79 -10.45 -24.11
N LEU A 874 32.47 -10.47 -24.34
CA LEU A 874 31.67 -11.69 -24.55
C LEU A 874 31.23 -11.88 -26.00
N ALA A 875 31.17 -10.80 -26.80
CA ALA A 875 30.79 -10.87 -28.22
C ALA A 875 31.62 -11.89 -29.02
N GLY A 876 32.90 -12.07 -28.67
CA GLY A 876 33.78 -13.06 -29.29
C GLY A 876 33.46 -14.52 -28.92
N ASP A 877 32.82 -14.77 -27.77
CA ASP A 877 32.30 -16.09 -27.39
C ASP A 877 30.94 -16.36 -28.04
N ASP A 878 30.04 -15.36 -28.05
CA ASP A 878 28.73 -15.44 -28.69
C ASP A 878 28.85 -15.78 -30.19
N VAL A 879 29.73 -15.09 -30.91
CA VAL A 879 29.99 -15.35 -32.34
C VAL A 879 30.56 -16.76 -32.57
N ARG A 880 31.37 -17.30 -31.64
CA ARG A 880 31.85 -18.68 -31.71
C ARG A 880 30.72 -19.70 -31.46
N CYS A 881 29.80 -19.40 -30.54
CA CYS A 881 28.59 -20.21 -30.32
C CYS A 881 27.70 -20.24 -31.57
N LEU A 882 27.42 -19.09 -32.18
CA LEU A 882 26.65 -19.00 -33.44
C LEU A 882 27.33 -19.75 -34.60
N ILE A 883 28.64 -19.58 -34.79
CA ILE A 883 29.37 -20.29 -35.86
C ILE A 883 29.32 -21.81 -35.64
N GLY A 884 29.50 -22.29 -34.41
CA GLY A 884 29.35 -23.72 -34.08
C GLY A 884 27.95 -24.24 -34.42
N PHE A 885 26.91 -23.53 -33.97
CA PHE A 885 25.52 -23.87 -34.29
C PHE A 885 25.23 -23.90 -35.80
N MET A 886 25.75 -22.95 -36.58
CA MET A 886 25.60 -22.95 -38.04
C MET A 886 26.32 -24.12 -38.72
N ILE A 887 27.48 -24.53 -38.23
CA ILE A 887 28.22 -25.71 -38.72
C ILE A 887 27.45 -27.00 -38.42
N ASP A 888 26.90 -27.12 -37.21
CA ASP A 888 26.18 -28.31 -36.74
C ASP A 888 24.68 -28.32 -37.11
N CYS A 889 24.21 -27.38 -37.94
CA CYS A 889 22.82 -27.22 -38.34
C CYS A 889 22.45 -28.13 -39.55
N PRO A 890 21.56 -29.14 -39.40
CA PRO A 890 21.15 -29.97 -40.54
C PRO A 890 20.11 -29.32 -41.47
N GLN A 891 19.63 -28.10 -41.17
CA GLN A 891 18.70 -27.35 -42.03
C GLN A 891 19.11 -25.88 -42.20
N PRO A 892 20.30 -25.57 -42.74
CA PRO A 892 20.81 -24.20 -42.84
C PRO A 892 19.86 -23.28 -43.63
N ASN A 893 19.12 -23.82 -44.60
CA ASN A 893 18.13 -23.06 -45.38
C ASN A 893 16.96 -22.47 -44.55
N GLN A 894 16.77 -22.86 -43.28
CA GLN A 894 15.81 -22.23 -42.35
C GLN A 894 16.47 -21.17 -41.43
N VAL A 895 17.78 -20.96 -41.54
CA VAL A 895 18.60 -20.07 -40.68
C VAL A 895 19.58 -19.22 -41.51
N CYS A 896 19.36 -19.16 -42.83
CA CYS A 896 20.18 -18.40 -43.81
C CYS A 896 19.52 -17.08 -44.25
N SER A 897 18.36 -16.75 -43.68
CA SER A 897 17.58 -15.52 -43.88
C SER A 897 17.82 -14.56 -42.72
#